data_AF-A0A2V5SEE4-F1
#
_entry.id   AF-A0A2V5SEE4-F1
#
_cell.length_a   1.000
_cell.length_b   1.000
_cell.length_c   1.000
_cell.angle_alpha   90.00
_cell.angle_beta   90.00
_cell.angle_gamma   90.00
#
_symmetry.space_group_name_H-M   'P 1'
#
loop_
_entity.id
_entity.type
_entity.pdbx_description
1 polymer ?
#
loop_
_entity_poly.entity_id
_entity_poly.type
_entity_poly.pdbx_seq_one_letter_code
_entity_poly.pdbx_strand_id
1 'polypeptide(L)'
;MPQQDAFDEHLTIGENLLFAAAIRAPHLSRRDRSRRLDAKLVELGLGERRDAVVGSPESKTLSGGERKRLNIGLDMIGMSDVYLFDEPTSGLSSKDSEHVMEIIRSMAHNKIVIVTIHQPSSKIFQMFHKAILLDKGGRLVFFGTPSDMLRYFAEAEHQHQFGAELGACPSCGTTRPEFIFDVLETPLRDLSGDIIYEENSRGQLVAARRYSPEFWRDKYEAFRLIQDVKQVSLLQEPVAPLPAAPIERKRLPVRWHDEWTQFRTLLRRSFLSKLRNRANMVITIGVSPVLALLIATILRYSENGTYDFASAYHIPTFLFLGLIVAMFLGLTNSADDIIRDRPVLQRERNIKVRLSYYVISKTLTLGVFAFIQCVLFVLIGNSFLQIRGMFWLDLGIMFMTAMSGVALGLLISSLVADPKTAANIVPLVLIPQIIMGGALIKYEDMNRNLALLYSLSHWISEHPSTDKTVKTESKLQVPFVCQFIAMRWSYELNPLTRRQDRANDEIQKLAPKANTPGLRARLNDLKDVLALLSGLEGRSTRDVDRYLKLVDPVLAGKQKFDASLFKDPKGPVTAEQIYVNQKVSDLISKAEMEQNDYRRGKKPNVFFGLKKRYFGTQFGVFTFNTIVLIASTLGLLVLLHWILRKQLEVRRS
;
A
#
# COMPACT_ATOMS: atom_id res chain seq x y z
N MET A 1 18.17 16.32 4.31
CA MET A 1 16.75 16.66 4.51
C MET A 1 16.25 17.20 3.18
N PRO A 2 15.22 16.58 2.58
CA PRO A 2 14.61 17.08 1.35
C PRO A 2 13.82 18.38 1.62
N GLN A 3 13.62 19.19 0.58
CA GLN A 3 12.85 20.43 0.64
C GLN A 3 11.39 20.17 1.10
N GLN A 4 10.77 19.09 0.61
CA GLN A 4 9.40 18.69 0.90
C GLN A 4 9.21 18.16 2.33
N ASP A 5 8.05 18.48 2.92
CA ASP A 5 7.62 17.95 4.20
C ASP A 5 7.24 16.47 4.10
N ALA A 6 7.90 15.61 4.88
CA ALA A 6 7.77 14.16 4.78
C ALA A 6 7.42 13.51 6.14
N PHE A 7 6.20 13.71 6.61
CA PHE A 7 5.69 13.15 7.87
C PHE A 7 4.21 12.76 7.74
N ASP A 8 3.69 12.01 8.72
CA ASP A 8 2.29 11.61 8.70
C ASP A 8 1.40 12.69 9.30
N GLU A 9 0.50 13.20 8.48
CA GLU A 9 -0.42 14.30 8.78
C GLU A 9 -1.48 13.95 9.84
N HIS A 10 -1.85 12.67 9.97
CA HIS A 10 -2.86 12.23 10.94
C HIS A 10 -2.30 11.99 12.34
N LEU A 11 -0.97 12.03 12.48
CA LEU A 11 -0.29 11.83 13.74
C LEU A 11 0.01 13.16 14.42
N THR A 12 0.26 13.09 15.73
CA THR A 12 0.73 14.26 16.49
C THR A 12 2.21 14.54 16.22
N ILE A 13 2.66 15.73 16.58
CA ILE A 13 4.09 16.10 16.57
C ILE A 13 4.91 15.07 17.37
N GLY A 14 4.48 14.77 18.60
CA GLY A 14 5.14 13.83 19.49
C GLY A 14 5.21 12.41 18.94
N GLU A 15 4.14 11.92 18.32
CA GLU A 15 4.12 10.59 17.71
C GLU A 15 5.01 10.49 16.48
N ASN A 16 5.00 11.48 15.59
CA ASN A 16 5.88 11.50 14.42
C ASN A 16 7.35 11.41 14.85
N LEU A 17 7.76 12.22 15.83
CA LEU A 17 9.12 12.20 16.38
C LEU A 17 9.41 10.88 17.12
N LEU A 18 8.47 10.35 17.90
CA LEU A 18 8.65 9.07 18.60
C LEU A 18 8.82 7.89 17.63
N PHE A 19 8.06 7.86 16.53
CA PHE A 19 8.21 6.84 15.50
C PHE A 19 9.53 6.99 14.75
N ALA A 20 9.94 8.21 14.41
CA ALA A 20 11.26 8.46 13.82
C ALA A 20 12.39 8.01 14.75
N ALA A 21 12.29 8.29 16.06
CA ALA A 21 13.25 7.84 17.07
C ALA A 21 13.30 6.30 17.18
N ALA A 22 12.14 5.65 17.14
CA ALA A 22 12.02 4.19 17.20
C ALA A 22 12.62 3.49 15.97
N ILE A 23 12.50 4.08 14.79
CA ILE A 23 13.06 3.55 13.55
C ILE A 23 14.58 3.75 13.50
N ARG A 24 15.06 4.94 13.87
CA ARG A 24 16.49 5.32 13.85
C ARG A 24 17.31 4.71 14.99
N ALA A 25 16.70 4.51 16.15
CA ALA A 25 17.35 3.99 17.34
C ALA A 25 16.52 2.87 17.99
N PRO A 26 16.34 1.71 17.31
CA PRO A 26 15.51 0.62 17.82
C PRO A 26 16.10 -0.05 19.08
N HIS A 27 17.43 0.03 19.25
CA HIS A 27 18.17 -0.48 20.41
C HIS A 27 17.85 0.23 21.73
N LEU A 28 17.25 1.42 21.69
CA LEU A 28 16.94 2.20 22.88
C LEU A 28 15.62 1.76 23.51
N SER A 29 15.60 1.75 24.84
CA SER A 29 14.38 1.53 25.60
C SER A 29 13.32 2.58 25.25
N ARG A 30 12.04 2.24 25.48
CA ARG A 30 10.94 3.20 25.27
C ARG A 30 11.10 4.45 26.14
N ARG A 31 11.63 4.30 27.36
CA ARG A 31 11.87 5.41 28.30
C ARG A 31 12.95 6.35 27.77
N ASP A 32 14.05 5.81 27.28
CA ASP A 32 15.15 6.63 26.75
C ASP A 32 14.76 7.34 25.46
N ARG A 33 13.96 6.69 24.60
CA ARG A 33 13.36 7.34 23.43
C ARG A 33 12.44 8.48 23.81
N SER A 34 11.62 8.31 24.85
CA SER A 34 10.75 9.40 25.36
C SER A 34 11.59 10.56 25.91
N ARG A 35 12.62 10.29 26.71
CA ARG A 35 13.50 11.35 27.22
C ARG A 35 14.16 12.14 26.09
N ARG A 36 14.64 11.45 25.04
CA ARG A 36 15.20 12.10 23.85
C ARG A 36 14.18 12.92 23.09
N LEU A 37 12.95 12.42 22.97
CA LEU A 37 11.84 13.16 22.37
C LEU A 37 11.58 14.45 23.14
N ASP A 38 11.43 14.37 24.46
CA ASP A 38 11.08 15.52 25.29
C ASP A 38 12.20 16.59 25.23
N ALA A 39 13.47 16.19 25.28
CA ALA A 39 14.60 17.09 25.07
C ALA A 39 14.59 17.74 23.67
N LYS A 40 14.29 16.95 22.63
CA LYS A 40 14.25 17.46 21.25
C LYS A 40 13.06 18.39 21.01
N LEU A 41 11.91 18.17 21.65
CA LEU A 41 10.75 19.06 21.57
C LEU A 41 11.04 20.45 22.15
N VAL A 42 11.82 20.50 23.24
CA VAL A 42 12.27 21.77 23.83
C VAL A 42 13.22 22.49 22.86
N GLU A 43 14.20 21.78 22.32
CA GLU A 43 15.17 22.35 21.34
C GLU A 43 14.50 22.88 20.07
N LEU A 44 13.42 22.24 19.61
CA LEU A 44 12.65 22.69 18.43
C LEU A 44 11.62 23.78 18.75
N GLY A 45 11.43 24.15 20.01
CA GLY A 45 10.35 25.05 20.43
C GLY A 45 8.95 24.51 20.13
N LEU A 46 8.77 23.18 20.19
CA LEU A 46 7.50 22.48 19.90
C LEU A 46 6.90 21.78 21.13
N GLY A 47 7.43 22.05 22.33
CA GLY A 47 7.00 21.41 23.59
C GLY A 47 5.51 21.54 23.88
N GLU A 48 4.96 22.75 23.81
CA GLU A 48 3.54 23.02 24.07
C GLU A 48 2.60 22.40 23.03
N ARG A 49 3.11 22.17 21.81
CA ARG A 49 2.36 21.61 20.68
C ARG A 49 2.59 20.11 20.51
N ARG A 50 3.21 19.41 21.47
CA ARG A 50 3.54 17.98 21.40
C ARG A 50 2.37 17.10 20.94
N ASP A 51 1.18 17.32 21.50
CA ASP A 51 0.00 16.49 21.24
C ASP A 51 -0.91 17.09 20.13
N ALA A 52 -0.48 18.17 19.48
CA ALA A 52 -1.19 18.73 18.34
C ALA A 52 -1.04 17.83 17.11
N VAL A 53 -2.16 17.59 16.41
CA VAL A 53 -2.19 16.87 15.12
C VAL A 53 -1.56 17.75 14.06
N VAL A 54 -0.72 17.15 13.21
CA VAL A 54 0.10 17.87 12.22
C VAL A 54 -0.73 18.42 11.06
N GLY A 55 -1.73 17.65 10.61
CA GLY A 55 -2.64 18.02 9.52
C GLY A 55 -2.00 18.05 8.14
N SER A 56 -2.84 18.10 7.11
CA SER A 56 -2.41 18.38 5.73
C SER A 56 -2.04 19.87 5.56
N PRO A 57 -1.30 20.25 4.52
CA PRO A 57 -1.00 21.66 4.22
C PRO A 57 -2.27 22.53 4.06
N GLU A 58 -3.38 21.96 3.59
CA GLU A 58 -4.66 22.68 3.48
C GLU A 58 -5.33 22.88 4.85
N SER A 59 -5.13 21.94 5.77
CA SER A 59 -5.60 22.06 7.15
C SER A 59 -4.63 22.92 7.96
N LYS A 60 -4.99 24.18 8.23
CA LYS A 60 -4.17 25.16 8.97
C LYS A 60 -4.02 24.85 10.47
N THR A 61 -3.65 23.62 10.83
CA THR A 61 -3.49 23.15 12.21
C THR A 61 -2.16 23.56 12.82
N LEU A 62 -1.08 23.51 12.02
CA LEU A 62 0.25 24.01 12.34
C LEU A 62 0.66 25.13 11.37
N SER A 63 1.40 26.11 11.86
CA SER A 63 2.03 27.14 11.03
C SER A 63 3.14 26.54 10.15
N GLY A 64 3.48 27.20 9.04
CA GLY A 64 4.56 26.76 8.15
C GLY A 64 5.90 26.59 8.88
N GLY A 65 6.23 27.53 9.78
CA GLY A 65 7.42 27.46 10.62
C GLY A 65 7.42 26.25 11.56
N GLU A 66 6.31 25.97 12.23
CA GLU A 66 6.18 24.78 13.10
C GLU A 66 6.33 23.47 12.31
N ARG A 67 5.73 23.39 11.12
CA ARG A 67 5.87 22.23 10.23
C ARG A 67 7.31 22.03 9.80
N LYS A 68 8.01 23.10 9.40
CA LYS A 68 9.42 23.01 9.01
C LYS A 68 10.32 22.61 10.19
N ARG A 69 10.06 23.16 11.40
CA ARG A 69 10.77 22.75 12.63
C ARG A 69 10.55 21.27 12.96
N LEU A 70 9.33 20.76 12.83
CA LEU A 70 9.05 19.32 12.95
C LEU A 70 9.82 18.53 11.89
N ASN A 71 9.80 18.98 10.64
CA ASN A 71 10.45 18.33 9.51
C ASN A 71 11.96 18.16 9.75
N ILE A 72 12.60 19.22 10.26
CA ILE A 72 14.00 19.24 10.70
C ILE A 72 14.21 18.31 11.90
N GLY A 73 13.31 18.37 12.89
CA GLY A 73 13.31 17.54 14.08
C GLY A 73 13.35 16.04 13.82
N LEU A 74 12.63 15.57 12.79
CA LEU A 74 12.58 14.15 12.40
C LEU A 74 13.92 13.62 11.88
N ASP A 75 14.74 14.49 11.30
CA ASP A 75 16.11 14.17 10.90
C ASP A 75 17.09 14.35 12.08
N MET A 76 16.88 15.38 12.91
CA MET A 76 17.70 15.69 14.09
C MET A 76 17.54 14.71 15.26
N ILE A 77 16.45 13.95 15.33
CA ILE A 77 16.27 12.94 16.39
C ILE A 77 17.21 11.75 16.23
N GLY A 78 17.79 11.58 15.04
CA GLY A 78 18.88 10.65 14.78
C GLY A 78 20.23 11.15 15.29
N MET A 79 21.16 10.22 15.47
CA MET A 79 22.56 10.51 15.79
C MET A 79 23.40 10.40 14.52
N SER A 80 23.40 11.47 13.71
CA SER A 80 24.33 11.61 12.59
C SER A 80 25.43 12.62 12.95
N ASP A 81 26.61 12.44 12.36
CA ASP A 81 27.74 13.38 12.48
C ASP A 81 27.74 14.43 11.36
N VAL A 82 27.10 14.10 10.22
CA VAL A 82 26.94 14.97 9.05
C VAL A 82 25.47 15.15 8.72
N TYR A 83 25.03 16.41 8.55
CA TYR A 83 23.68 16.77 8.10
C TYR A 83 23.75 17.61 6.83
N LEU A 84 22.87 17.28 5.88
CA LEU A 84 22.66 18.03 4.65
C LEU A 84 21.24 18.59 4.69
N PHE A 85 21.07 19.90 4.61
CA PHE A 85 19.78 20.59 4.57
C PHE A 85 19.60 21.27 3.22
N ASP A 86 18.54 20.89 2.53
CA ASP A 86 18.19 21.47 1.23
C ASP A 86 17.11 22.54 1.41
N GLU A 87 17.50 23.82 1.26
CA GLU A 87 16.64 25.00 1.41
C GLU A 87 15.72 24.97 2.65
N PRO A 88 16.28 24.99 3.88
CA PRO A 88 15.47 24.90 5.09
C PRO A 88 14.63 26.15 5.37
N THR A 89 14.91 27.28 4.72
CA THR A 89 14.21 28.57 4.91
C THR A 89 13.17 28.88 3.83
N SER A 90 13.03 28.03 2.82
CA SER A 90 12.10 28.26 1.71
C SER A 90 10.64 28.20 2.18
N GLY A 91 9.83 29.17 1.73
CA GLY A 91 8.39 29.26 2.06
C GLY A 91 8.07 29.72 3.49
N LEU A 92 9.05 30.25 4.23
CA LEU A 92 8.88 30.75 5.59
C LEU A 92 8.91 32.28 5.68
N SER A 93 8.35 32.81 6.76
CA SER A 93 8.54 34.21 7.13
C SER A 93 10.01 34.48 7.52
N SER A 94 10.46 35.74 7.49
CA SER A 94 11.84 36.09 7.88
C SER A 94 12.15 35.68 9.32
N LYS A 95 11.20 35.89 10.24
CA LYS A 95 11.34 35.51 11.66
C LYS A 95 11.41 34.00 11.85
N ASP A 96 10.56 33.23 11.15
CA ASP A 96 10.60 31.77 11.22
C ASP A 96 11.88 31.20 10.61
N SER A 97 12.37 31.80 9.53
CA SER A 97 13.63 31.42 8.89
C SER A 97 14.83 31.62 9.81
N GLU A 98 14.89 32.74 10.53
CA GLU A 98 15.92 33.00 11.54
C GLU A 98 15.89 31.95 12.65
N HIS A 99 14.71 31.66 13.20
CA HIS A 99 14.56 30.66 14.26
C HIS A 99 14.98 29.25 13.78
N VAL A 100 14.60 28.87 12.56
CA VAL A 100 15.04 27.60 11.95
C VAL A 100 16.57 27.55 11.84
N MET A 101 17.21 28.64 11.41
CA MET A 101 18.66 28.71 11.28
C MET A 101 19.38 28.71 12.63
N GLU A 102 18.79 29.32 13.66
CA GLU A 102 19.30 29.26 15.04
C GLU A 102 19.32 27.82 15.59
N ILE A 103 18.26 27.04 15.34
CA ILE A 103 18.18 25.62 15.70
C ILE A 103 19.29 24.83 14.98
N ILE A 104 19.44 25.03 13.67
CA ILE A 104 20.46 24.36 12.86
C ILE A 104 21.87 24.73 13.34
N ARG A 105 22.11 26.02 13.66
CA ARG A 105 23.39 26.50 14.19
C ARG A 105 23.73 25.91 15.54
N SER A 106 22.76 25.84 16.45
CA SER A 106 22.93 25.23 17.78
C SER A 106 23.38 23.77 17.69
N MET A 107 22.87 23.03 16.69
CA MET A 107 23.28 21.65 16.44
C MET A 107 24.72 21.51 15.89
N ALA A 108 25.26 22.54 15.23
CA ALA A 108 26.54 22.46 14.52
C ALA A 108 27.78 22.40 15.43
N HIS A 109 27.64 22.61 16.74
CA HIS A 109 28.78 22.70 17.68
C HIS A 109 29.77 21.53 17.59
N ASN A 110 29.29 20.29 17.40
CA ASN A 110 30.11 19.08 17.30
C ASN A 110 29.78 18.26 16.04
N LYS A 111 29.25 18.91 15.00
CA LYS A 111 28.70 18.23 13.82
C LYS A 111 29.00 19.00 12.54
N ILE A 112 29.10 18.29 11.43
CA ILE A 112 29.20 18.91 10.12
C ILE A 112 27.78 19.16 9.60
N VAL A 113 27.47 20.42 9.33
CA VAL A 113 26.16 20.83 8.81
C VAL A 113 26.36 21.61 7.53
N ILE A 114 25.79 21.11 6.44
CA ILE A 114 25.80 21.75 5.12
C ILE A 114 24.37 22.18 4.83
N VAL A 115 24.20 23.45 4.46
CA VAL A 115 22.90 24.04 4.16
C VAL A 115 22.97 24.73 2.80
N THR A 116 22.01 24.45 1.92
CA THR A 116 21.75 25.27 0.72
C THR A 116 20.70 26.33 1.08
N ILE A 117 20.96 27.61 0.76
CA ILE A 117 19.99 28.69 0.94
C ILE A 117 19.94 29.54 -0.33
N HIS A 118 18.72 29.79 -0.79
CA HIS A 118 18.46 30.80 -1.80
C HIS A 118 18.28 32.17 -1.14
N GLN A 119 19.09 33.16 -1.52
CA GLN A 119 18.99 34.57 -1.08
C GLN A 119 18.81 34.76 0.45
N PRO A 120 19.85 34.50 1.26
CA PRO A 120 19.77 34.68 2.71
C PRO A 120 19.63 36.17 3.10
N SER A 121 18.87 36.43 4.17
CA SER A 121 18.90 37.75 4.82
C SER A 121 20.28 38.03 5.42
N SER A 122 20.63 39.31 5.62
CA SER A 122 21.88 39.71 6.27
C SER A 122 22.10 38.99 7.61
N LYS A 123 21.05 38.87 8.43
CA LYS A 123 21.12 38.22 9.73
C LYS A 123 21.40 36.72 9.62
N ILE A 124 20.76 36.01 8.68
CA ILE A 124 21.01 34.59 8.42
C ILE A 124 22.42 34.38 7.85
N PHE A 125 22.84 35.24 6.92
CA PHE A 125 24.16 35.13 6.28
C PHE A 125 25.31 35.21 7.31
N GLN A 126 25.17 36.07 8.32
CA GLN A 126 26.14 36.19 9.41
C GLN A 126 26.13 35.01 10.39
N MET A 127 25.13 34.12 10.37
CA MET A 127 25.09 32.93 11.23
C MET A 127 26.03 31.81 10.74
N PHE A 128 26.52 31.88 9.49
CA PHE A 128 27.34 30.83 8.91
C PHE A 128 28.80 30.91 9.35
N HIS A 129 29.37 29.77 9.73
CA HIS A 129 30.82 29.66 10.00
C HIS A 129 31.64 29.74 8.71
N LYS A 130 31.13 29.14 7.63
CA LYS A 130 31.73 29.15 6.28
C LYS A 130 30.64 29.25 5.23
N ALA A 131 30.94 29.89 4.13
CA ALA A 131 30.09 30.02 2.96
C ALA A 131 30.82 29.49 1.71
N ILE A 132 30.09 28.71 0.92
CA ILE A 132 30.52 28.22 -0.40
C ILE A 132 29.61 28.91 -1.41
N LEU A 133 30.19 29.54 -2.42
CA LEU A 133 29.44 30.12 -3.54
C LEU A 133 29.79 29.39 -4.83
N LEU A 134 28.75 28.90 -5.50
CA LEU A 134 28.83 28.21 -6.78
C LEU A 134 28.10 29.03 -7.83
N ASP A 135 28.74 29.30 -8.96
CA ASP A 135 28.13 29.96 -10.12
C ASP A 135 27.63 28.91 -11.14
N LYS A 136 26.94 29.38 -12.20
CA LYS A 136 26.43 28.60 -13.33
C LYS A 136 27.47 27.57 -13.80
N GLY A 137 27.02 26.34 -14.03
CA GLY A 137 27.89 25.22 -14.38
C GLY A 137 28.64 24.58 -13.21
N GLY A 138 28.28 24.92 -11.96
CA GLY A 138 28.88 24.32 -10.76
C GLY A 138 30.30 24.82 -10.49
N ARG A 139 30.65 26.02 -10.96
CA ARG A 139 31.97 26.62 -10.80
C ARG A 139 32.11 27.19 -9.40
N LEU A 140 33.15 26.79 -8.67
CA LEU A 140 33.45 27.35 -7.35
C LEU A 140 34.03 28.76 -7.51
N VAL A 141 33.33 29.77 -7.01
CA VAL A 141 33.75 31.18 -7.10
C VAL A 141 34.20 31.75 -5.75
N PHE A 142 33.84 31.10 -4.64
CA PHE A 142 34.35 31.46 -3.32
C PHE A 142 34.17 30.35 -2.28
N PHE A 143 35.13 30.21 -1.35
CA PHE A 143 35.00 29.41 -0.13
C PHE A 143 35.73 30.07 1.05
N GLY A 144 35.02 30.43 2.11
CA GLY A 144 35.61 31.14 3.24
C GLY A 144 34.58 31.55 4.28
N THR A 145 34.89 32.55 5.11
CA THR A 145 33.90 33.13 6.04
C THR A 145 32.95 34.08 5.28
N PRO A 146 31.73 34.34 5.79
CA PRO A 146 30.83 35.33 5.20
C PRO A 146 31.46 36.73 5.07
N SER A 147 32.25 37.13 6.07
CA SER A 147 32.96 38.41 6.06
C SER A 147 34.06 38.46 5.00
N ASP A 148 34.82 37.38 4.84
CA ASP A 148 35.83 37.27 3.78
C ASP A 148 35.21 37.30 2.39
N MET A 149 34.04 36.68 2.22
CA MET A 149 33.30 36.69 0.96
C MET A 149 32.95 38.13 0.54
N LEU A 150 32.36 38.89 1.45
CA LEU A 150 32.01 40.29 1.18
C LEU A 150 33.23 41.13 0.84
N ARG A 151 34.33 40.95 1.58
CA ARG A 151 35.59 41.65 1.30
C ARG A 151 36.16 41.29 -0.07
N TYR A 152 36.15 40.00 -0.43
CA TYR A 152 36.62 39.53 -1.74
C TYR A 152 35.84 40.15 -2.90
N PHE A 153 34.50 40.17 -2.80
CA PHE A 153 33.67 40.76 -3.85
C PHE A 153 33.73 42.30 -3.87
N ALA A 154 33.89 42.96 -2.72
CA ALA A 154 34.11 44.41 -2.66
C ALA A 154 35.45 44.83 -3.28
N GLU A 155 36.53 44.08 -3.03
CA GLU A 155 37.82 44.34 -3.67
C GLU A 155 37.75 44.08 -5.19
N ALA A 156 37.04 43.01 -5.59
CA ALA A 156 36.79 42.72 -6.99
C ALA A 156 36.00 43.85 -7.67
N GLU A 157 35.06 44.48 -6.97
CA GLU A 157 34.30 45.63 -7.44
C GLU A 157 35.21 46.87 -7.62
N HIS A 158 35.98 47.23 -6.60
CA HIS A 158 36.87 48.39 -6.64
C HIS A 158 37.92 48.29 -7.76
N GLN A 159 38.50 47.10 -8.00
CA GLN A 159 39.54 46.91 -9.02
C GLN A 159 39.05 47.05 -10.46
N HIS A 160 37.75 46.87 -10.72
CA HIS A 160 37.21 46.82 -12.09
C HIS A 160 36.29 48.00 -12.44
N GLN A 161 36.28 49.05 -11.61
CA GLN A 161 35.42 50.25 -11.78
C GLN A 161 34.00 49.85 -12.21
N PHE A 162 33.32 49.06 -11.38
CA PHE A 162 31.87 48.93 -11.51
C PHE A 162 31.31 50.30 -11.16
N GLY A 163 30.81 51.03 -12.16
CA GLY A 163 30.31 52.39 -11.99
C GLY A 163 29.03 52.42 -11.15
N ALA A 164 29.18 52.44 -9.82
CA ALA A 164 28.30 53.00 -8.81
C ALA A 164 28.84 52.58 -7.43
N GLU A 165 28.78 53.46 -6.44
CA GLU A 165 29.07 53.16 -5.04
C GLU A 165 28.08 52.11 -4.50
N LEU A 166 28.34 50.82 -4.75
CA LEU A 166 27.41 49.73 -4.44
C LEU A 166 27.99 48.73 -3.43
N GLY A 167 28.88 49.16 -2.52
CA GLY A 167 29.53 48.21 -1.59
C GLY A 167 29.24 48.37 -0.10
N ALA A 168 28.98 49.59 0.38
CA ALA A 168 28.65 49.84 1.77
C ALA A 168 27.94 51.19 1.88
N CYS A 169 26.80 51.24 2.57
CA CYS A 169 26.34 52.52 3.08
C CYS A 169 27.40 53.00 4.09
N PRO A 170 28.09 54.13 3.86
CA PRO A 170 29.17 54.59 4.73
C PRO A 170 28.70 54.86 6.17
N SER A 171 27.38 54.98 6.36
CA SER A 171 26.73 55.33 7.62
C SER A 171 26.02 54.19 8.34
N CYS A 172 25.82 52.98 7.77
CA CYS A 172 24.92 51.99 8.40
C CYS A 172 25.44 50.55 8.61
N GLY A 173 26.65 50.18 8.19
CA GLY A 173 27.29 48.90 8.58
C GLY A 173 26.51 47.61 8.24
N THR A 174 25.42 47.69 7.48
CA THR A 174 24.55 46.55 7.19
C THR A 174 25.07 45.83 5.95
N THR A 175 25.68 44.67 6.14
CA THR A 175 26.19 43.83 5.06
C THR A 175 25.03 43.20 4.29
N ARG A 176 24.79 43.61 3.04
CA ARG A 176 23.76 43.01 2.17
C ARG A 176 24.37 41.84 1.39
N PRO A 177 23.95 40.58 1.61
CA PRO A 177 24.46 39.45 0.83
C PRO A 177 24.10 39.52 -0.66
N GLU A 178 23.04 40.28 -1.00
CA GLU A 178 22.59 40.53 -2.38
C GLU A 178 23.68 41.15 -3.26
N PHE A 179 24.54 42.00 -2.67
CA PHE A 179 25.68 42.62 -3.34
C PHE A 179 26.57 41.61 -4.08
N ILE A 180 26.76 40.42 -3.50
CA ILE A 180 27.59 39.37 -4.11
C ILE A 180 27.00 38.93 -5.46
N PHE A 181 25.68 38.84 -5.54
CA PHE A 181 24.98 38.47 -6.78
C PHE A 181 25.02 39.62 -7.79
N ASP A 182 24.91 40.88 -7.35
CA ASP A 182 25.02 42.06 -8.22
C ASP A 182 26.40 42.12 -8.93
N VAL A 183 27.48 41.79 -8.20
CA VAL A 183 28.84 41.73 -8.76
C VAL A 183 29.00 40.56 -9.74
N LEU A 184 28.45 39.39 -9.42
CA LEU A 184 28.52 38.20 -10.29
C LEU A 184 27.68 38.35 -11.57
N GLU A 185 26.50 38.97 -11.45
CA GLU A 185 25.52 39.10 -12.53
C GLU A 185 25.57 40.46 -13.21
N THR A 186 26.65 41.22 -13.02
CA THR A 186 26.79 42.54 -13.63
C THR A 186 26.54 42.47 -15.13
N PRO A 187 25.57 43.26 -15.64
CA PRO A 187 25.17 43.19 -17.03
C PRO A 187 26.27 43.74 -17.94
N LEU A 188 26.47 43.07 -19.08
CA LEU A 188 27.23 43.58 -20.19
C LEU A 188 26.44 44.74 -20.81
N ARG A 189 27.10 45.88 -20.97
CA ARG A 189 26.53 47.09 -21.56
C ARG A 189 27.22 47.40 -22.88
N ASP A 190 26.45 47.90 -23.84
CA ASP A 190 26.96 48.43 -25.10
C ASP A 190 27.64 49.80 -24.88
N LEU A 191 28.31 50.33 -25.89
CA LEU A 191 28.96 51.65 -25.92
C LEU A 191 27.99 52.79 -25.54
N SER A 192 26.69 52.61 -25.83
CA SER A 192 25.61 53.55 -25.47
C SER A 192 25.16 53.44 -24.01
N GLY A 193 25.65 52.44 -23.25
CA GLY A 193 25.29 52.18 -21.86
C GLY A 193 24.08 51.25 -21.67
N ASP A 194 23.45 50.80 -22.75
CA ASP A 194 22.30 49.90 -22.74
C ASP A 194 22.70 48.45 -22.44
N ILE A 195 21.83 47.71 -21.73
CA ILE A 195 22.08 46.32 -21.35
C ILE A 195 21.89 45.41 -22.55
N ILE A 196 22.89 44.57 -22.82
CA ILE A 196 22.82 43.54 -23.86
C ILE A 196 22.07 42.33 -23.29
N TYR A 197 21.11 41.79 -24.05
CA TYR A 197 20.36 40.59 -23.68
C TYR A 197 20.81 39.40 -24.51
N GLU A 198 20.96 38.25 -23.86
CA GLU A 198 21.24 36.96 -24.46
C GLU A 198 20.04 36.03 -24.24
N GLU A 199 19.81 35.13 -25.20
CA GLU A 199 18.76 34.13 -25.10
C GLU A 199 19.27 32.91 -24.32
N ASN A 200 18.67 32.64 -23.16
CA ASN A 200 18.96 31.44 -22.39
C ASN A 200 18.58 30.17 -23.15
N SER A 201 19.08 29.01 -22.70
CA SER A 201 18.71 27.67 -23.20
C SER A 201 17.21 27.31 -23.15
N ARG A 202 16.36 28.20 -22.60
CA ARG A 202 14.89 28.08 -22.53
C ARG A 202 14.16 29.12 -23.41
N GLY A 203 14.87 29.85 -24.26
CA GLY A 203 14.30 30.86 -25.15
C GLY A 203 13.89 32.18 -24.45
N GLN A 204 14.48 32.48 -23.29
CA GLN A 204 14.17 33.69 -22.52
C GLN A 204 15.32 34.69 -22.63
N LEU A 205 15.00 35.95 -22.94
CA LEU A 205 15.96 37.05 -22.95
C LEU A 205 16.37 37.42 -21.52
N VAL A 206 17.65 37.28 -21.20
CA VAL A 206 18.26 37.68 -19.92
C VAL A 206 19.45 38.57 -20.20
N ALA A 207 19.75 39.50 -19.29
CA ALA A 207 20.93 40.34 -19.40
C ALA A 207 22.20 39.47 -19.52
N ALA A 208 22.94 39.67 -20.61
CA ALA A 208 24.23 39.02 -20.83
C ALA A 208 25.17 39.45 -19.71
N ARG A 209 25.90 38.51 -19.11
CA ARG A 209 26.82 38.83 -18.02
C ARG A 209 28.11 39.41 -18.59
N ARG A 210 28.68 40.42 -17.94
CA ARG A 210 29.98 41.00 -18.32
C ARG A 210 31.13 40.00 -18.19
N TYR A 211 31.07 39.14 -17.18
CA TYR A 211 32.10 38.14 -16.89
C TYR A 211 31.50 36.73 -16.91
N SER A 212 32.22 35.78 -17.50
CA SER A 212 31.81 34.38 -17.55
C SER A 212 32.00 33.68 -16.19
N PRO A 213 31.28 32.58 -15.92
CA PRO A 213 31.52 31.75 -14.75
C PRO A 213 32.96 31.20 -14.66
N GLU A 214 33.60 30.94 -15.80
CA GLU A 214 35.00 30.53 -15.89
C GLU A 214 35.94 31.61 -15.36
N PHE A 215 35.71 32.87 -15.73
CA PHE A 215 36.52 33.99 -15.25
C PHE A 215 36.52 34.08 -13.73
N TRP A 216 35.35 33.95 -13.09
CA TRP A 216 35.24 34.02 -11.64
C TRP A 216 35.89 32.83 -10.92
N ARG A 217 35.82 31.63 -11.50
CA ARG A 217 36.57 30.47 -10.99
C ARG A 217 38.07 30.75 -11.02
N ASP A 218 38.60 31.16 -12.16
CA ASP A 218 40.03 31.36 -12.35
C ASP A 218 40.55 32.50 -11.46
N LYS A 219 39.76 33.57 -11.31
CA LYS A 219 40.05 34.67 -10.38
C LYS A 219 40.12 34.19 -8.93
N TYR A 220 39.19 33.32 -8.51
CA TYR A 220 39.19 32.78 -7.15
C TYR A 220 40.36 31.81 -6.91
N GLU A 221 40.70 30.96 -7.89
CA GLU A 221 41.89 30.09 -7.82
C GLU A 221 43.17 30.91 -7.66
N ALA A 222 43.32 31.99 -8.44
CA ALA A 222 44.45 32.92 -8.31
C ALA A 222 44.47 33.60 -6.93
N PHE A 223 43.32 34.06 -6.43
CA PHE A 223 43.19 34.65 -5.09
C PHE A 223 43.63 33.67 -4.00
N ARG A 224 43.18 32.42 -4.07
CA ARG A 224 43.56 31.36 -3.13
C ARG A 224 45.06 31.05 -3.18
N LEU A 225 45.64 30.93 -4.37
CA LEU A 225 47.08 30.74 -4.55
C LEU A 225 47.89 31.86 -3.88
N ILE A 226 47.48 33.12 -4.06
CA ILE A 226 48.14 34.27 -3.42
C ILE A 226 48.02 34.21 -1.89
N GLN A 227 46.85 33.82 -1.35
CA GLN A 227 46.68 33.64 0.08
C GLN A 227 47.53 32.49 0.64
N ASP A 228 47.56 31.35 -0.04
CA ASP A 228 48.34 30.18 0.36
C ASP A 228 49.84 30.55 0.40
N VAL A 229 50.37 31.27 -0.60
CA VAL A 229 51.76 31.76 -0.60
C VAL A 229 52.03 32.73 0.55
N LYS A 230 51.09 33.65 0.85
CA LYS A 230 51.20 34.57 2.00
C LYS A 230 51.16 33.83 3.34
N GLN A 231 50.36 32.77 3.47
CA GLN A 231 50.24 31.98 4.70
C GLN A 231 51.42 31.01 4.92
N VAL A 232 52.00 30.45 3.86
CA VAL A 232 53.21 29.60 3.95
C VAL A 232 54.40 30.37 4.54
N SER A 233 54.40 31.70 4.42
CA SER A 233 55.41 32.56 5.07
C SER A 233 55.21 32.71 6.59
N LEU A 234 54.04 32.33 7.13
CA LEU A 234 53.66 32.53 8.53
C LEU A 234 53.49 31.22 9.33
N LEU A 235 53.36 30.05 8.66
CA LEU A 235 53.08 28.77 9.30
C LEU A 235 54.32 27.86 9.33
N GLN A 236 55.19 28.10 10.32
CA GLN A 236 56.18 27.13 10.81
C GLN A 236 55.69 26.39 12.07
N GLU A 237 54.39 26.35 12.33
CA GLU A 237 53.84 25.54 13.44
C GLU A 237 53.43 24.14 12.96
N PRO A 238 53.83 23.08 13.68
CA PRO A 238 53.47 21.72 13.34
C PRO A 238 51.95 21.54 13.41
N VAL A 239 51.36 21.09 12.30
CA VAL A 239 49.93 20.74 12.20
C VAL A 239 49.58 19.79 13.34
N ALA A 240 48.70 20.24 14.24
CA ALA A 240 48.21 19.39 15.32
C ALA A 240 47.68 18.08 14.72
N PRO A 241 48.06 16.90 15.28
CA PRO A 241 47.64 15.62 14.73
C PRO A 241 46.12 15.60 14.64
N LEU A 242 45.61 15.28 13.45
CA LEU A 242 44.19 15.10 13.21
C LEU A 242 43.64 14.18 14.31
N PRO A 243 42.54 14.55 15.00
CA PRO A 243 41.93 13.68 15.98
C PRO A 243 41.70 12.32 15.33
N ALA A 244 42.14 11.25 16.02
CA ALA A 244 42.03 9.89 15.52
C ALA A 244 40.61 9.69 14.99
N ALA A 245 40.50 9.22 13.74
CA ALA A 245 39.20 8.98 13.10
C ALA A 245 38.32 8.23 14.10
N PRO A 246 37.09 8.71 14.38
CA PRO A 246 36.23 8.06 15.36
C PRO A 246 36.13 6.61 14.96
N ILE A 247 36.54 5.73 15.88
CA ILE A 247 36.49 4.27 15.69
C ILE A 247 35.13 3.97 15.10
N GLU A 248 35.09 3.47 13.86
CA GLU A 248 33.85 3.03 13.22
C GLU A 248 33.12 2.19 14.26
N ARG A 249 31.99 2.71 14.77
CA ARG A 249 31.19 1.98 15.75
C ARG A 249 30.78 0.69 15.05
N LYS A 250 31.51 -0.39 15.33
CA LYS A 250 31.26 -1.74 14.80
C LYS A 250 29.76 -1.95 14.87
N ARG A 251 29.16 -2.21 13.70
CA ARG A 251 27.72 -2.47 13.58
C ARG A 251 27.35 -3.47 14.67
N LEU A 252 26.55 -3.02 15.64
CA LEU A 252 26.03 -3.91 16.66
C LEU A 252 25.32 -5.06 15.93
N PRO A 253 25.53 -6.32 16.34
CA PRO A 253 24.90 -7.46 15.70
C PRO A 253 23.38 -7.26 15.69
N VAL A 254 22.74 -7.61 14.57
CA VAL A 254 21.29 -7.49 14.39
C VAL A 254 20.60 -8.25 15.52
N ARG A 255 20.03 -7.51 16.47
CA ARG A 255 19.22 -8.09 17.54
C ARG A 255 17.81 -8.28 17.00
N TRP A 256 17.28 -9.49 17.10
CA TRP A 256 15.88 -9.80 16.74
C TRP A 256 14.88 -8.83 17.39
N HIS A 257 15.17 -8.37 18.61
CA HIS A 257 14.40 -7.36 19.31
C HIS A 257 14.31 -6.02 18.55
N ASP A 258 15.38 -5.60 17.88
CA ASP A 258 15.45 -4.31 17.18
C ASP A 258 14.64 -4.36 15.87
N GLU A 259 14.76 -5.46 15.14
CA GLU A 259 13.97 -5.77 13.94
C GLU A 259 12.46 -5.83 14.28
N TRP A 260 12.11 -6.52 15.38
CA TRP A 260 10.73 -6.55 15.88
C TRP A 260 10.22 -5.17 16.29
N THR A 261 11.06 -4.36 16.93
CA THR A 261 10.71 -2.99 17.31
C THR A 261 10.43 -2.13 16.09
N GLN A 262 11.21 -2.26 15.01
CA GLN A 262 10.95 -1.56 13.74
C GLN A 262 9.64 -2.02 13.10
N PHE A 263 9.43 -3.33 12.96
CA PHE A 263 8.19 -3.87 12.39
C PHE A 263 6.95 -3.43 13.17
N ARG A 264 6.96 -3.59 14.51
CA ARG A 264 5.88 -3.15 15.40
C ARG A 264 5.63 -1.64 15.30
N THR A 265 6.68 -0.85 15.11
CA THR A 265 6.57 0.60 14.95
C THR A 265 5.85 0.96 13.66
N LEU A 266 6.26 0.37 12.52
CA LEU A 266 5.60 0.60 11.23
C LEU A 266 4.14 0.15 11.24
N LEU A 267 3.87 -1.02 11.82
CA LEU A 267 2.51 -1.53 11.99
C LEU A 267 1.65 -0.60 12.84
N ARG A 268 2.16 -0.17 14.00
CA ARG A 268 1.44 0.76 14.88
C ARG A 268 1.21 2.11 14.22
N ARG A 269 2.20 2.64 13.49
CA ARG A 269 2.08 3.88 12.72
C ARG A 269 0.97 3.78 11.68
N SER A 270 1.03 2.73 10.84
CA SER A 270 0.04 2.48 9.78
C SER A 270 -1.37 2.37 10.37
N PHE A 271 -1.53 1.62 11.45
CA PHE A 271 -2.82 1.43 12.12
C PHE A 271 -3.37 2.74 12.72
N LEU A 272 -2.54 3.49 13.46
CA LEU A 272 -2.98 4.77 14.05
C LEU A 272 -3.30 5.82 12.99
N SER A 273 -2.53 5.89 11.91
CA SER A 273 -2.79 6.80 10.78
C SER A 273 -4.16 6.54 10.17
N LYS A 274 -4.49 5.27 9.89
CA LYS A 274 -5.79 4.89 9.31
C LYS A 274 -6.94 5.14 10.29
N LEU A 275 -6.76 4.79 11.57
CA LEU A 275 -7.78 4.98 12.61
C LEU A 275 -8.11 6.46 12.86
N ARG A 276 -7.13 7.35 12.74
CA ARG A 276 -7.30 8.78 13.01
C ARG A 276 -7.87 9.57 11.84
N ASN A 277 -7.81 9.03 10.63
CA ASN A 277 -8.56 9.57 9.50
C ASN A 277 -10.05 9.23 9.64
N ARG A 278 -10.75 9.96 10.53
CA ARG A 278 -12.15 9.67 10.91
C ARG A 278 -13.11 9.72 9.74
N ALA A 279 -12.95 10.69 8.84
CA ALA A 279 -13.80 10.83 7.67
C ALA A 279 -13.68 9.61 6.74
N ASN A 280 -12.45 9.22 6.41
CA ASN A 280 -12.20 8.04 5.60
C ASN A 280 -12.68 6.77 6.32
N MET A 281 -12.38 6.63 7.62
CA MET A 281 -12.78 5.46 8.40
C MET A 281 -14.31 5.25 8.44
N VAL A 282 -15.09 6.32 8.63
CA VAL A 282 -16.55 6.26 8.65
C VAL A 282 -17.08 5.82 7.28
N ILE A 283 -16.55 6.38 6.19
CA ILE A 283 -16.94 6.02 4.83
C ILE A 283 -16.54 4.57 4.53
N THR A 284 -15.28 4.19 4.76
CA THR A 284 -14.76 2.84 4.55
C THR A 284 -15.61 1.80 5.29
N ILE A 285 -15.87 1.98 6.59
CA ILE A 285 -16.65 1.01 7.37
C ILE A 285 -18.13 1.05 7.00
N GLY A 286 -18.69 2.23 6.68
CA GLY A 286 -20.12 2.42 6.40
C GLY A 286 -20.58 1.97 5.01
N VAL A 287 -19.72 2.02 3.99
CA VAL A 287 -20.10 1.61 2.62
C VAL A 287 -20.49 0.13 2.55
N SER A 288 -19.75 -0.72 3.27
CA SER A 288 -19.98 -2.17 3.29
C SER A 288 -21.38 -2.60 3.78
N PRO A 289 -21.86 -2.18 4.97
CA PRO A 289 -23.19 -2.52 5.46
C PRO A 289 -24.32 -1.90 4.63
N VAL A 290 -24.13 -0.67 4.12
CA VAL A 290 -25.11 0.00 3.24
C VAL A 290 -25.29 -0.81 1.96
N LEU A 291 -24.19 -1.24 1.35
CA LEU A 291 -24.24 -2.02 0.12
C LEU A 291 -24.81 -3.43 0.36
N ALA A 292 -24.48 -4.06 1.49
CA ALA A 292 -25.08 -5.33 1.90
C ALA A 292 -26.60 -5.23 2.04
N LEU A 293 -27.09 -4.19 2.73
CA LEU A 293 -28.51 -3.94 2.91
C LEU A 293 -29.23 -3.68 1.59
N LEU A 294 -28.65 -2.83 0.73
CA LEU A 294 -29.21 -2.50 -0.58
C LEU A 294 -29.34 -3.74 -1.46
N ILE A 295 -28.25 -4.51 -1.61
CA ILE A 295 -28.23 -5.71 -2.43
C ILE A 295 -29.21 -6.76 -1.88
N ALA A 296 -29.15 -7.04 -0.57
CA ALA A 296 -29.98 -8.06 0.04
C ALA A 296 -31.48 -7.73 -0.07
N THR A 297 -31.84 -6.44 0.03
CA THR A 297 -33.23 -5.99 -0.11
C THR A 297 -33.72 -6.15 -1.56
N ILE A 298 -32.90 -5.76 -2.55
CA ILE A 298 -33.27 -5.87 -3.97
C ILE A 298 -33.41 -7.32 -4.41
N LEU A 299 -32.53 -8.21 -3.92
CA LEU A 299 -32.51 -9.61 -4.33
C LEU A 299 -33.50 -10.50 -3.55
N ARG A 300 -34.19 -9.96 -2.54
CA ARG A 300 -35.21 -10.68 -1.75
C ARG A 300 -36.54 -10.74 -2.52
N TYR A 301 -36.55 -11.51 -3.60
CA TYR A 301 -37.74 -11.81 -4.38
C TYR A 301 -38.32 -13.18 -4.02
N SER A 302 -39.65 -13.31 -4.01
CA SER A 302 -40.36 -14.59 -3.90
C SER A 302 -41.62 -14.59 -4.79
N GLU A 303 -41.82 -15.68 -5.52
CA GLU A 303 -43.00 -15.88 -6.39
C GLU A 303 -44.29 -16.14 -5.58
N ASN A 304 -44.17 -16.75 -4.40
CA ASN A 304 -45.31 -17.23 -3.59
C ASN A 304 -45.68 -16.28 -2.43
N GLY A 305 -45.13 -15.06 -2.40
CA GLY A 305 -45.37 -14.05 -1.35
C GLY A 305 -44.68 -14.33 -0.01
N THR A 306 -44.42 -15.59 0.34
CA THR A 306 -43.57 -16.00 1.48
C THR A 306 -42.14 -16.25 0.99
N TYR A 307 -41.16 -15.60 1.61
CA TYR A 307 -39.75 -15.74 1.22
C TYR A 307 -39.14 -16.96 1.92
N ASP A 308 -38.73 -17.95 1.12
CA ASP A 308 -37.99 -19.13 1.57
C ASP A 308 -36.63 -19.20 0.86
N PHE A 309 -35.58 -19.61 1.58
CA PHE A 309 -34.23 -19.72 1.04
C PHE A 309 -34.11 -20.77 -0.08
N ALA A 310 -34.90 -21.84 0.00
CA ALA A 310 -34.90 -22.94 -0.97
C ALA A 310 -35.27 -22.51 -2.40
N SER A 311 -36.29 -21.65 -2.50
CA SER A 311 -36.86 -21.14 -3.75
C SER A 311 -36.24 -19.81 -4.19
N ALA A 312 -35.37 -19.21 -3.37
CA ALA A 312 -34.76 -17.92 -3.65
C ALA A 312 -33.90 -17.97 -4.93
N TYR A 313 -34.37 -17.32 -5.98
CA TYR A 313 -33.76 -17.34 -7.31
C TYR A 313 -32.40 -16.62 -7.37
N HIS A 314 -32.25 -15.54 -6.59
CA HIS A 314 -31.12 -14.61 -6.71
C HIS A 314 -29.95 -14.86 -5.73
N ILE A 315 -29.95 -15.96 -4.97
CA ILE A 315 -28.84 -16.30 -4.06
C ILE A 315 -27.49 -16.39 -4.79
N PRO A 316 -27.39 -17.00 -6.00
CA PRO A 316 -26.15 -16.96 -6.76
C PRO A 316 -25.66 -15.56 -7.10
N THR A 317 -26.58 -14.72 -7.55
CA THR A 317 -26.27 -13.33 -7.86
C THR A 317 -25.80 -12.58 -6.61
N PHE A 318 -26.39 -12.83 -5.44
CA PHE A 318 -25.98 -12.23 -4.17
C PHE A 318 -24.55 -12.60 -3.81
N LEU A 319 -24.23 -13.90 -3.79
CA LEU A 319 -22.91 -14.38 -3.41
C LEU A 319 -21.83 -13.88 -4.38
N PHE A 320 -22.14 -13.87 -5.68
CA PHE A 320 -21.27 -13.29 -6.69
C PHE A 320 -21.02 -11.80 -6.49
N LEU A 321 -22.09 -11.03 -6.26
CA LEU A 321 -21.97 -9.60 -6.04
C LEU A 321 -21.22 -9.29 -4.74
N GLY A 322 -21.37 -10.11 -3.70
CA GLY A 322 -20.58 -10.02 -2.47
C GLY A 322 -19.07 -10.13 -2.72
N LEU A 323 -18.62 -11.04 -3.59
CA LEU A 323 -17.21 -11.14 -3.98
C LEU A 323 -16.71 -9.91 -4.75
N ILE A 324 -17.54 -9.37 -5.64
CA ILE A 324 -17.22 -8.12 -6.35
C ILE A 324 -17.08 -6.98 -5.37
N VAL A 325 -18.01 -6.84 -4.43
CA VAL A 325 -17.98 -5.81 -3.39
C VAL A 325 -16.71 -5.94 -2.55
N ALA A 326 -16.34 -7.15 -2.15
CA ALA A 326 -15.13 -7.39 -1.38
C ALA A 326 -13.86 -6.99 -2.13
N MET A 327 -13.76 -7.35 -3.42
CA MET A 327 -12.65 -6.96 -4.29
C MET A 327 -12.60 -5.42 -4.47
N PHE A 328 -13.75 -4.80 -4.76
CA PHE A 328 -13.88 -3.36 -4.94
C PHE A 328 -13.47 -2.58 -3.69
N LEU A 329 -13.98 -2.98 -2.52
CA LEU A 329 -13.60 -2.36 -1.25
C LEU A 329 -12.10 -2.55 -0.95
N GLY A 330 -11.54 -3.74 -1.22
CA GLY A 330 -10.10 -3.99 -1.06
C GLY A 330 -9.23 -3.09 -1.94
N LEU A 331 -9.60 -2.96 -3.23
CA LEU A 331 -8.93 -2.11 -4.21
C LEU A 331 -9.01 -0.63 -3.86
N THR A 332 -10.23 -0.11 -3.69
CA THR A 332 -10.45 1.33 -3.47
C THR A 332 -9.78 1.82 -2.19
N ASN A 333 -9.81 1.04 -1.11
CA ASN A 333 -9.21 1.45 0.17
C ASN A 333 -7.67 1.38 0.22
N SER A 334 -7.03 0.82 -0.82
CA SER A 334 -5.57 0.60 -0.88
C SER A 334 -4.88 1.25 -2.08
N ALA A 335 -5.64 1.75 -3.07
CA ALA A 335 -5.12 2.31 -4.33
C ALA A 335 -4.34 3.63 -4.17
N ASP A 336 -4.59 4.41 -3.13
CA ASP A 336 -3.94 5.71 -2.86
C ASP A 336 -2.94 5.66 -1.67
N ASP A 337 -2.94 4.56 -0.93
CA ASP A 337 -2.30 4.43 0.38
C ASP A 337 -0.75 4.49 0.31
N ILE A 338 -0.10 3.99 -0.76
CA ILE A 338 1.37 4.09 -0.95
C ILE A 338 1.76 5.45 -1.51
N ILE A 339 0.91 6.05 -2.36
CA ILE A 339 1.14 7.39 -2.92
C ILE A 339 1.27 8.40 -1.77
N ARG A 340 0.38 8.33 -0.78
CA ARG A 340 0.41 9.17 0.42
C ARG A 340 1.66 8.95 1.28
N ASP A 341 2.10 7.71 1.43
CA ASP A 341 3.27 7.37 2.26
C ASP A 341 4.62 7.60 1.54
N ARG A 342 4.60 7.89 0.23
CA ARG A 342 5.81 7.99 -0.61
C ARG A 342 6.86 8.99 -0.09
N PRO A 343 6.51 10.22 0.36
CA PRO A 343 7.50 11.15 0.92
C PRO A 343 8.19 10.59 2.16
N VAL A 344 7.43 9.97 3.06
CA VAL A 344 7.95 9.35 4.30
C VAL A 344 8.87 8.17 3.96
N LEU A 345 8.48 7.31 3.00
CA LEU A 345 9.31 6.20 2.55
C LEU A 345 10.64 6.65 1.94
N GLN A 346 10.64 7.73 1.16
CA GLN A 346 11.85 8.28 0.57
C GLN A 346 12.80 8.84 1.63
N ARG A 347 12.26 9.49 2.66
CA ARG A 347 13.03 9.91 3.84
C ARG A 347 13.62 8.71 4.59
N GLU A 348 12.82 7.67 4.83
CA GLU A 348 13.24 6.49 5.62
C GLU A 348 14.18 5.55 4.87
N ARG A 349 14.25 5.65 3.54
CA ARG A 349 15.19 4.92 2.67
C ARG A 349 16.64 5.02 3.15
N ASN A 350 17.03 6.17 3.69
CA ASN A 350 18.40 6.41 4.14
C ASN A 350 18.75 5.65 5.44
N ILE A 351 17.74 5.16 6.17
CA ILE A 351 17.89 4.50 7.49
C ILE A 351 17.95 2.96 7.34
N LYS A 352 17.99 2.43 6.10
CA LYS A 352 18.01 0.98 5.78
C LYS A 352 16.86 0.19 6.41
N VAL A 353 15.67 0.78 6.54
CA VAL A 353 14.46 0.06 6.95
C VAL A 353 14.14 -1.01 5.91
N ARG A 354 13.87 -2.24 6.35
CA ARG A 354 13.48 -3.32 5.42
C ARG A 354 12.12 -3.01 4.81
N LEU A 355 12.08 -2.88 3.49
CA LEU A 355 10.86 -2.60 2.72
C LEU A 355 9.78 -3.68 2.93
N SER A 356 10.18 -4.93 3.17
CA SER A 356 9.25 -6.02 3.47
C SER A 356 8.42 -5.75 4.73
N TYR A 357 8.99 -5.14 5.76
CA TYR A 357 8.24 -4.78 6.98
C TYR A 357 7.18 -3.75 6.70
N TYR A 358 7.50 -2.76 5.86
CA TYR A 358 6.51 -1.78 5.42
C TYR A 358 5.35 -2.48 4.69
N VAL A 359 5.64 -3.27 3.65
CA VAL A 359 4.60 -3.95 2.85
C VAL A 359 3.72 -4.84 3.74
N ILE A 360 4.33 -5.71 4.57
CA ILE A 360 3.59 -6.61 5.46
C ILE A 360 2.77 -5.81 6.47
N SER A 361 3.33 -4.77 7.09
CA SER A 361 2.62 -3.95 8.06
C SER A 361 1.40 -3.23 7.45
N LYS A 362 1.54 -2.76 6.21
CA LYS A 362 0.48 -2.09 5.46
C LYS A 362 -0.62 -3.06 5.07
N THR A 363 -0.25 -4.20 4.48
CA THR A 363 -1.19 -5.27 4.12
C THR A 363 -1.95 -5.79 5.34
N LEU A 364 -1.28 -5.99 6.48
CA LEU A 364 -1.93 -6.43 7.71
C LEU A 364 -2.91 -5.39 8.26
N THR A 365 -2.51 -4.11 8.25
CA THR A 365 -3.38 -3.00 8.68
C THR A 365 -4.65 -2.95 7.84
N LEU A 366 -4.50 -2.92 6.52
CA LEU A 366 -5.64 -2.88 5.59
C LEU A 366 -6.49 -4.15 5.68
N GLY A 367 -5.86 -5.30 5.91
CA GLY A 367 -6.54 -6.57 6.13
C GLY A 367 -7.47 -6.55 7.35
N VAL A 368 -7.08 -5.91 8.46
CA VAL A 368 -7.97 -5.79 9.64
C VAL A 368 -9.24 -5.00 9.30
N PHE A 369 -9.12 -3.87 8.60
CA PHE A 369 -10.29 -3.09 8.18
C PHE A 369 -11.15 -3.84 7.15
N ALA A 370 -10.52 -4.50 6.18
CA ALA A 370 -11.20 -5.36 5.22
C ALA A 370 -11.96 -6.51 5.90
N PHE A 371 -11.38 -7.11 6.94
CA PHE A 371 -12.03 -8.15 7.73
C PHE A 371 -13.28 -7.63 8.43
N ILE A 372 -13.21 -6.45 9.06
CA ILE A 372 -14.38 -5.81 9.71
C ILE A 372 -15.48 -5.53 8.68
N GLN A 373 -15.14 -4.96 7.52
CA GLN A 373 -16.10 -4.78 6.43
C GLN A 373 -16.73 -6.11 6.00
N CYS A 374 -15.91 -7.16 5.87
CA CYS A 374 -16.42 -8.46 5.46
C CYS A 374 -17.40 -9.06 6.48
N VAL A 375 -17.09 -8.95 7.77
CA VAL A 375 -17.99 -9.38 8.85
C VAL A 375 -19.31 -8.62 8.77
N LEU A 376 -19.28 -7.29 8.62
CA LEU A 376 -20.50 -6.48 8.54
C LEU A 376 -21.37 -6.83 7.33
N PHE A 377 -20.76 -7.01 6.16
CA PHE A 377 -21.47 -7.38 4.94
C PHE A 377 -22.13 -8.75 5.06
N VAL A 378 -21.40 -9.78 5.52
CA VAL A 378 -21.95 -11.13 5.67
C VAL A 378 -23.02 -11.16 6.77
N LEU A 379 -22.82 -10.48 7.90
CA LEU A 379 -23.82 -10.42 8.96
C LEU A 379 -25.15 -9.84 8.47
N ILE A 380 -25.11 -8.70 7.78
CA ILE A 380 -26.33 -8.03 7.29
C ILE A 380 -26.94 -8.82 6.13
N GLY A 381 -26.13 -9.18 5.13
CA GLY A 381 -26.60 -9.90 3.96
C GLY A 381 -27.24 -11.25 4.30
N ASN A 382 -26.57 -12.07 5.13
CA ASN A 382 -27.08 -13.38 5.51
C ASN A 382 -28.31 -13.27 6.42
N SER A 383 -28.41 -12.21 7.24
CA SER A 383 -29.61 -11.97 8.07
C SER A 383 -30.84 -11.63 7.22
N PHE A 384 -30.68 -10.82 6.18
CA PHE A 384 -31.78 -10.41 5.30
C PHE A 384 -32.23 -11.53 4.34
N LEU A 385 -31.30 -12.31 3.80
CA LEU A 385 -31.56 -13.44 2.90
C LEU A 385 -31.76 -14.78 3.63
N GLN A 386 -31.78 -14.76 4.97
CA GLN A 386 -31.96 -15.95 5.81
C GLN A 386 -30.99 -17.11 5.52
N ILE A 387 -29.75 -16.79 5.09
CA ILE A 387 -28.72 -17.79 4.79
C ILE A 387 -28.17 -18.34 6.11
N ARG A 388 -28.40 -19.62 6.39
CA ARG A 388 -28.01 -20.26 7.66
C ARG A 388 -26.82 -21.19 7.50
N GLY A 389 -25.94 -21.20 8.50
CA GLY A 389 -24.82 -22.14 8.59
C GLY A 389 -23.63 -21.87 7.66
N MET A 390 -23.71 -20.89 6.74
CA MET A 390 -22.66 -20.55 5.78
C MET A 390 -21.78 -19.35 6.18
N PHE A 391 -22.06 -18.71 7.32
CA PHE A 391 -21.38 -17.47 7.77
C PHE A 391 -19.85 -17.53 7.69
N TRP A 392 -19.22 -18.55 8.30
CA TRP A 392 -17.75 -18.64 8.35
C TRP A 392 -17.12 -18.90 6.99
N LEU A 393 -17.85 -19.59 6.12
CA LEU A 393 -17.42 -19.88 4.77
C LEU A 393 -17.46 -18.60 3.93
N ASP A 394 -18.61 -17.93 3.90
CA ASP A 394 -18.82 -16.68 3.17
C ASP A 394 -17.80 -15.63 3.65
N LEU A 395 -17.61 -15.51 4.96
CA LEU A 395 -16.61 -14.62 5.55
C LEU A 395 -15.19 -14.96 5.09
N GLY A 396 -14.79 -16.23 5.14
CA GLY A 396 -13.46 -16.66 4.74
C GLY A 396 -13.18 -16.38 3.26
N ILE A 397 -14.12 -16.75 2.39
CA ILE A 397 -14.02 -16.51 0.94
C ILE A 397 -13.92 -15.02 0.67
N MET A 398 -14.84 -14.25 1.22
CA MET A 398 -14.94 -12.82 0.95
C MET A 398 -13.73 -12.05 1.49
N PHE A 399 -13.20 -12.46 2.65
CA PHE A 399 -11.96 -11.91 3.20
C PHE A 399 -10.75 -12.23 2.31
N MET A 400 -10.62 -13.46 1.80
CA MET A 400 -9.53 -13.81 0.89
C MET A 400 -9.58 -13.01 -0.41
N THR A 401 -10.78 -12.80 -0.97
CA THR A 401 -10.98 -11.93 -2.13
C THR A 401 -10.64 -10.48 -1.83
N ALA A 402 -11.05 -9.96 -0.66
CA ALA A 402 -10.70 -8.61 -0.23
C ALA A 402 -9.18 -8.44 -0.07
N MET A 403 -8.47 -9.45 0.46
CA MET A 403 -7.01 -9.43 0.57
C MET A 403 -6.31 -9.43 -0.80
N SER A 404 -6.84 -10.16 -1.78
CA SER A 404 -6.37 -10.08 -3.17
C SER A 404 -6.59 -8.68 -3.75
N GLY A 405 -7.74 -8.06 -3.46
CA GLY A 405 -8.05 -6.68 -3.83
C GLY A 405 -7.09 -5.67 -3.20
N VAL A 406 -6.75 -5.84 -1.91
CA VAL A 406 -5.76 -5.02 -1.20
C VAL A 406 -4.37 -5.16 -1.82
N ALA A 407 -3.93 -6.37 -2.13
CA ALA A 407 -2.62 -6.58 -2.76
C ALA A 407 -2.55 -5.93 -4.15
N LEU A 408 -3.62 -6.05 -4.94
CA LEU A 408 -3.71 -5.43 -6.26
C LEU A 408 -3.80 -3.89 -6.18
N GLY A 409 -4.53 -3.34 -5.21
CA GLY A 409 -4.65 -1.90 -5.03
C GLY A 409 -3.33 -1.27 -4.55
N LEU A 410 -2.61 -1.94 -3.64
CA LEU A 410 -1.25 -1.52 -3.29
C LEU A 410 -0.30 -1.56 -4.50
N LEU A 411 -0.41 -2.57 -5.36
CA LEU A 411 0.36 -2.63 -6.61
C LEU A 411 0.08 -1.41 -7.50
N ILE A 412 -1.20 -1.10 -7.74
CA ILE A 412 -1.61 0.08 -8.51
C ILE A 412 -1.06 1.37 -7.86
N SER A 413 -1.16 1.48 -6.55
CA SER A 413 -0.66 2.61 -5.76
C SER A 413 0.85 2.83 -5.93
N SER A 414 1.61 1.74 -6.11
CA SER A 414 3.06 1.85 -6.35
C SER A 414 3.42 2.30 -7.77
N LEU A 415 2.59 1.96 -8.76
CA LEU A 415 2.83 2.26 -10.18
C LEU A 415 2.47 3.70 -10.54
N VAL A 416 1.49 4.27 -9.85
CA VAL A 416 0.94 5.58 -10.14
C VAL A 416 1.57 6.68 -9.27
N ALA A 417 1.57 7.91 -9.75
CA ALA A 417 2.03 9.08 -8.99
C ALA A 417 0.88 9.90 -8.40
N ASP A 418 -0.28 9.93 -9.06
CA ASP A 418 -1.43 10.74 -8.69
C ASP A 418 -2.61 9.89 -8.15
N PRO A 419 -3.23 10.29 -7.01
CA PRO A 419 -4.37 9.56 -6.45
C PRO A 419 -5.59 9.46 -7.39
N LYS A 420 -5.87 10.48 -8.22
CA LYS A 420 -7.03 10.44 -9.13
C LYS A 420 -6.80 9.43 -10.25
N THR A 421 -5.58 9.37 -10.78
CA THR A 421 -5.21 8.34 -11.75
C THR A 421 -5.36 6.93 -11.17
N ALA A 422 -4.97 6.72 -9.91
CA ALA A 422 -5.15 5.42 -9.25
C ALA A 422 -6.64 5.03 -9.14
N ALA A 423 -7.52 5.97 -8.78
CA ALA A 423 -8.97 5.73 -8.74
C ALA A 423 -9.56 5.38 -10.11
N ASN A 424 -9.09 6.01 -11.19
CA ASN A 424 -9.56 5.73 -12.55
C ASN A 424 -9.13 4.33 -13.07
N ILE A 425 -8.08 3.74 -12.52
CA ILE A 425 -7.63 2.39 -12.88
C ILE A 425 -8.51 1.32 -12.22
N VAL A 426 -9.14 1.61 -11.08
CA VAL A 426 -9.96 0.64 -10.33
C VAL A 426 -11.09 0.04 -11.20
N PRO A 427 -11.93 0.83 -11.91
CA PRO A 427 -12.93 0.29 -12.83
C PRO A 427 -12.33 -0.51 -14.00
N LEU A 428 -11.20 -0.07 -14.55
CA LEU A 428 -10.52 -0.75 -15.66
C LEU A 428 -10.09 -2.18 -15.27
N VAL A 429 -9.73 -2.37 -14.00
CA VAL A 429 -9.34 -3.68 -13.45
C VAL A 429 -10.57 -4.52 -13.07
N LEU A 430 -11.63 -3.89 -12.56
CA LEU A 430 -12.82 -4.59 -12.07
C LEU A 430 -13.80 -5.02 -13.17
N ILE A 431 -14.08 -4.17 -14.16
CA ILE A 431 -15.08 -4.45 -15.19
C ILE A 431 -14.77 -5.75 -15.95
N PRO A 432 -13.53 -6.01 -16.42
CA PRO A 432 -13.20 -7.29 -17.05
C PRO A 432 -13.42 -8.49 -16.12
N GLN A 433 -13.09 -8.36 -14.83
CA GLN A 433 -13.29 -9.44 -13.86
C GLN A 433 -14.77 -9.72 -13.60
N ILE A 434 -15.62 -8.68 -13.56
CA ILE A 434 -17.07 -8.79 -13.42
C ILE A 434 -17.66 -9.53 -14.63
N ILE A 435 -17.27 -9.12 -15.85
CA ILE A 435 -17.77 -9.72 -17.10
C ILE A 435 -17.36 -11.20 -17.20
N MET A 436 -16.11 -11.53 -16.87
CA MET A 436 -15.59 -12.90 -16.94
C MET A 436 -16.03 -13.78 -15.75
N GLY A 437 -16.75 -13.19 -14.79
CA GLY A 437 -17.22 -13.85 -13.57
C GLY A 437 -18.38 -14.82 -13.72
N GLY A 438 -19.06 -14.83 -14.88
CA GLY A 438 -20.03 -15.87 -15.23
C GLY A 438 -21.44 -15.74 -14.65
N ALA A 439 -21.67 -14.76 -13.77
CA ALA A 439 -23.00 -14.51 -13.21
C ALA A 439 -23.78 -13.43 -13.98
N LEU A 440 -23.09 -12.45 -14.59
CA LEU A 440 -23.71 -11.43 -15.45
C LEU A 440 -24.01 -11.98 -16.84
N ILE A 441 -23.04 -12.69 -17.42
CA ILE A 441 -23.16 -13.39 -18.70
C ILE A 441 -22.98 -14.87 -18.38
N LYS A 442 -23.99 -15.69 -18.68
CA LYS A 442 -23.88 -17.14 -18.53
C LYS A 442 -22.75 -17.63 -19.43
N TYR A 443 -21.89 -18.50 -18.92
CA TYR A 443 -20.76 -19.00 -19.69
C TYR A 443 -21.16 -19.73 -20.98
N GLU A 444 -22.34 -20.35 -21.00
CA GLU A 444 -22.92 -20.98 -22.20
C GLU A 444 -23.06 -19.97 -23.36
N ASP A 445 -23.27 -18.71 -23.02
CA ASP A 445 -23.55 -17.58 -23.91
C ASP A 445 -22.31 -16.69 -24.12
N MET A 446 -21.17 -17.01 -23.50
CA MET A 446 -19.94 -16.23 -23.60
C MET A 446 -19.15 -16.61 -24.85
N ASN A 447 -18.52 -15.63 -25.50
CA ASN A 447 -17.71 -15.88 -26.69
C ASN A 447 -16.55 -16.85 -26.35
N ARG A 448 -16.56 -18.02 -26.98
CA ARG A 448 -15.59 -19.09 -26.70
C ARG A 448 -14.19 -18.76 -27.24
N ASN A 449 -14.09 -17.81 -28.17
CA ASN A 449 -12.84 -17.31 -28.74
C ASN A 449 -12.19 -16.19 -27.91
N LEU A 450 -12.44 -16.09 -26.61
CA LEU A 450 -11.79 -15.13 -25.69
C LEU A 450 -10.28 -15.32 -25.51
N ALA A 451 -9.63 -16.13 -26.34
CA ALA A 451 -8.18 -16.10 -26.51
C ALA A 451 -7.79 -14.81 -27.25
N LEU A 452 -7.86 -13.68 -26.55
CA LEU A 452 -7.52 -12.34 -27.05
C LEU A 452 -6.16 -12.31 -27.77
N LEU A 453 -5.21 -13.15 -27.32
CA LEU A 453 -3.90 -13.36 -27.94
C LEU A 453 -3.94 -14.20 -29.24
N TYR A 454 -4.81 -15.20 -29.32
CA TYR A 454 -4.99 -16.04 -30.51
C TYR A 454 -5.80 -15.30 -31.60
N SER A 455 -6.79 -14.50 -31.20
CA SER A 455 -7.55 -13.64 -32.12
C SER A 455 -6.71 -12.47 -32.63
N LEU A 456 -5.82 -11.86 -31.81
CA LEU A 456 -4.89 -10.84 -32.31
C LEU A 456 -3.90 -11.41 -33.32
N SER A 457 -3.38 -12.61 -33.08
CA SER A 457 -2.48 -13.26 -34.05
C SER A 457 -3.20 -13.66 -35.34
N HIS A 458 -4.45 -14.15 -35.25
CA HIS A 458 -5.25 -14.51 -36.44
C HIS A 458 -5.78 -13.29 -37.20
N TRP A 459 -6.12 -12.20 -36.52
CA TRP A 459 -6.59 -10.95 -37.14
C TRP A 459 -5.50 -10.30 -38.00
N ILE A 460 -4.22 -10.53 -37.67
CA ILE A 460 -3.08 -10.10 -38.47
C ILE A 460 -2.79 -11.09 -39.61
N SER A 461 -3.15 -12.37 -39.49
CA SER A 461 -2.69 -13.41 -40.41
C SER A 461 -3.69 -13.93 -41.43
N GLU A 462 -5.02 -13.90 -41.23
CA GLU A 462 -5.94 -14.55 -42.20
C GLU A 462 -7.31 -13.86 -42.38
N HIS A 463 -7.76 -13.79 -43.64
CA HIS A 463 -9.11 -13.37 -44.07
C HIS A 463 -10.17 -14.44 -43.71
N PRO A 464 -11.47 -14.06 -43.63
CA PRO A 464 -12.53 -14.93 -43.13
C PRO A 464 -13.00 -15.89 -44.21
N SER A 465 -12.29 -17.00 -44.40
CA SER A 465 -12.83 -18.15 -45.08
C SER A 465 -12.19 -19.42 -44.53
N THR A 466 -12.89 -20.10 -43.63
CA THR A 466 -13.18 -21.54 -43.68
C THR A 466 -13.87 -21.89 -42.36
N ASP A 467 -15.16 -22.17 -42.44
CA ASP A 467 -15.99 -22.66 -41.34
C ASP A 467 -15.56 -24.10 -41.00
N LYS A 468 -14.43 -24.25 -40.30
CA LYS A 468 -14.05 -25.53 -39.70
C LYS A 468 -14.90 -25.73 -38.46
N THR A 469 -15.90 -26.59 -38.60
CA THR A 469 -16.71 -27.15 -37.52
C THR A 469 -15.81 -27.77 -36.44
N VAL A 470 -15.41 -26.94 -35.48
CA VAL A 470 -14.70 -27.38 -34.28
C VAL A 470 -15.64 -28.35 -33.55
N LYS A 471 -15.19 -29.61 -33.41
CA LYS A 471 -15.86 -30.66 -32.61
C LYS A 471 -16.41 -30.02 -31.34
N THR A 472 -17.73 -30.13 -31.17
CA THR A 472 -18.56 -29.41 -30.21
C THR A 472 -17.91 -29.37 -28.82
N GLU A 473 -17.15 -28.30 -28.55
CA GLU A 473 -16.67 -28.01 -27.20
C GLU A 473 -17.89 -27.86 -26.29
N SER A 474 -17.78 -28.35 -25.05
CA SER A 474 -18.93 -28.41 -24.16
C SER A 474 -19.58 -27.04 -24.01
N LYS A 475 -20.92 -26.97 -23.97
CA LYS A 475 -21.61 -25.70 -23.71
C LYS A 475 -21.24 -25.10 -22.36
N LEU A 476 -20.87 -25.92 -21.36
CA LEU A 476 -20.39 -25.44 -20.05
C LEU A 476 -18.85 -25.34 -19.92
N GLN A 477 -18.08 -25.51 -21.00
CA GLN A 477 -16.63 -25.37 -20.96
C GLN A 477 -16.26 -23.88 -20.91
N VAL A 478 -15.53 -23.49 -19.86
CA VAL A 478 -15.11 -22.10 -19.65
C VAL A 478 -13.81 -21.79 -20.40
N PRO A 479 -13.68 -20.59 -20.99
CA PRO A 479 -12.41 -20.12 -21.53
C PRO A 479 -11.29 -20.21 -20.51
N PHE A 480 -10.06 -20.48 -20.96
CA PHE A 480 -8.92 -20.80 -20.09
C PHE A 480 -8.72 -19.77 -18.95
N VAL A 481 -8.78 -18.48 -19.26
CA VAL A 481 -8.61 -17.40 -18.26
C VAL A 481 -9.72 -17.44 -17.20
N CYS A 482 -10.95 -17.81 -17.57
CA CYS A 482 -12.08 -17.91 -16.66
C CYS A 482 -11.97 -19.12 -15.71
N GLN A 483 -11.13 -20.10 -16.02
CA GLN A 483 -10.88 -21.24 -15.12
C GLN A 483 -10.13 -20.82 -13.84
N PHE A 484 -9.42 -19.70 -13.87
CA PHE A 484 -8.69 -19.16 -12.72
C PHE A 484 -9.47 -18.07 -11.98
N ILE A 485 -10.67 -17.73 -12.45
CA ILE A 485 -11.52 -16.76 -11.77
C ILE A 485 -12.15 -17.45 -10.56
N ALA A 486 -11.72 -16.98 -9.39
CA ALA A 486 -12.07 -17.46 -8.07
C ALA A 486 -13.51 -17.11 -7.61
N MET A 487 -14.49 -17.00 -8.53
CA MET A 487 -15.84 -16.52 -8.19
C MET A 487 -16.89 -17.63 -7.98
N ARG A 488 -16.48 -18.90 -8.00
CA ARG A 488 -17.37 -20.07 -7.82
C ARG A 488 -17.54 -20.54 -6.36
N TRP A 489 -16.89 -19.91 -5.38
CA TRP A 489 -16.62 -20.56 -4.08
C TRP A 489 -17.83 -20.66 -3.16
N SER A 490 -18.88 -19.93 -3.47
CA SER A 490 -20.02 -19.75 -2.57
C SER A 490 -21.07 -20.86 -2.66
N TYR A 491 -20.98 -21.75 -3.65
CA TYR A 491 -22.04 -22.72 -3.98
C TYR A 491 -21.82 -24.13 -3.43
N GLU A 492 -20.58 -24.49 -3.10
CA GLU A 492 -20.18 -25.89 -2.90
C GLU A 492 -20.34 -26.42 -1.47
N LEU A 493 -20.70 -25.59 -0.48
CA LEU A 493 -20.55 -25.97 0.94
C LEU A 493 -21.77 -25.69 1.81
N ASN A 494 -22.90 -26.26 1.40
CA ASN A 494 -24.08 -26.39 2.24
C ASN A 494 -23.82 -27.35 3.43
N PRO A 495 -24.17 -26.99 4.68
CA PRO A 495 -24.05 -27.85 5.86
C PRO A 495 -24.74 -29.22 5.74
N LEU A 496 -25.83 -29.33 4.98
CA LEU A 496 -26.56 -30.57 4.74
C LEU A 496 -25.82 -31.45 3.71
N THR A 497 -25.54 -30.89 2.53
CA THR A 497 -24.82 -31.58 1.44
C THR A 497 -23.45 -32.07 1.90
N ARG A 498 -22.70 -31.26 2.67
CA ARG A 498 -21.39 -31.67 3.22
C ARG A 498 -21.49 -32.92 4.11
N ARG A 499 -22.57 -33.06 4.89
CA ARG A 499 -22.79 -34.23 5.75
C ARG A 499 -23.23 -35.44 4.94
N GLN A 500 -24.07 -35.24 3.92
CA GLN A 500 -24.46 -36.28 2.97
C GLN A 500 -23.26 -36.80 2.17
N ASP A 501 -22.42 -35.90 1.64
CA ASP A 501 -21.19 -36.25 0.91
C ASP A 501 -20.20 -36.98 1.82
N ARG A 502 -20.02 -36.51 3.06
CA ARG A 502 -19.16 -37.19 4.03
C ARG A 502 -19.68 -38.59 4.37
N ALA A 503 -20.99 -38.75 4.54
CA ALA A 503 -21.60 -40.06 4.76
C ALA A 503 -21.36 -40.97 3.54
N ASN A 504 -21.61 -40.46 2.32
CA ASN A 504 -21.40 -41.18 1.06
C ASN A 504 -19.94 -41.58 0.83
N ASP A 505 -18.99 -40.69 1.08
CA ASP A 505 -17.55 -40.97 0.94
C ASP A 505 -17.09 -42.05 1.92
N GLU A 506 -17.55 -42.00 3.17
CA GLU A 506 -17.26 -43.03 4.17
C GLU A 506 -17.92 -44.37 3.79
N ILE A 507 -19.16 -44.35 3.29
CA ILE A 507 -19.84 -45.53 2.75
C ILE A 507 -19.03 -46.13 1.60
N GLN A 508 -18.60 -45.35 0.62
CA GLN A 508 -17.82 -45.84 -0.52
C GLN A 508 -16.47 -46.41 -0.11
N LYS A 509 -15.82 -45.84 0.91
CA LYS A 509 -14.54 -46.37 1.44
C LYS A 509 -14.73 -47.67 2.24
N LEU A 510 -15.82 -47.78 2.98
CA LEU A 510 -16.09 -48.91 3.89
C LEU A 510 -16.81 -50.08 3.20
N ALA A 511 -17.67 -49.80 2.22
CA ALA A 511 -18.42 -50.81 1.46
C ALA A 511 -17.53 -51.96 0.92
N PRO A 512 -16.38 -51.72 0.28
CA PRO A 512 -15.51 -52.80 -0.19
C PRO A 512 -14.75 -53.54 0.92
N LYS A 513 -14.75 -53.02 2.16
CA LYS A 513 -13.99 -53.54 3.31
C LYS A 513 -14.87 -54.12 4.42
N ALA A 514 -16.19 -54.15 4.24
CA ALA A 514 -17.18 -54.50 5.27
C ALA A 514 -17.30 -56.02 5.54
N ASN A 515 -16.18 -56.66 5.86
CA ASN A 515 -16.10 -58.11 6.07
C ASN A 515 -16.31 -58.51 7.54
N THR A 516 -16.06 -57.62 8.51
CA THR A 516 -16.26 -57.87 9.95
C THR A 516 -17.62 -57.35 10.45
N PRO A 517 -18.22 -57.97 11.47
CA PRO A 517 -19.52 -57.56 12.01
C PRO A 517 -19.54 -56.12 12.54
N GLY A 518 -18.42 -55.64 13.11
CA GLY A 518 -18.29 -54.23 13.54
C GLY A 518 -18.28 -53.23 12.37
N LEU A 519 -17.61 -53.57 11.26
CA LEU A 519 -17.60 -52.72 10.05
C LEU A 519 -18.96 -52.72 9.33
N ARG A 520 -19.70 -53.85 9.36
CA ARG A 520 -21.07 -53.92 8.84
C ARG A 520 -22.05 -53.08 9.64
N ALA A 521 -21.97 -53.15 10.98
CA ALA A 521 -22.77 -52.30 11.85
C ALA A 521 -22.50 -50.81 11.58
N ARG A 522 -21.21 -50.45 11.43
CA ARG A 522 -20.81 -49.08 11.08
C ARG A 522 -21.33 -48.64 9.70
N LEU A 523 -21.30 -49.52 8.71
CA LEU A 523 -21.83 -49.25 7.38
C LEU A 523 -23.34 -49.02 7.40
N ASN A 524 -24.07 -49.79 8.21
CA ASN A 524 -25.51 -49.61 8.39
C ASN A 524 -25.81 -48.29 9.09
N ASP A 525 -25.11 -47.96 10.18
CA ASP A 525 -25.24 -46.67 10.86
C ASP A 525 -25.05 -45.49 9.88
N LEU A 526 -24.08 -45.58 8.96
CA LEU A 526 -23.83 -44.54 7.96
C LEU A 526 -24.93 -44.45 6.90
N LYS A 527 -25.49 -45.59 6.47
CA LYS A 527 -26.61 -45.63 5.52
C LYS A 527 -27.90 -45.06 6.15
N ASP A 528 -28.15 -45.39 7.41
CA ASP A 528 -29.31 -44.88 8.16
C ASP A 528 -29.18 -43.37 8.41
N VAL A 529 -27.97 -42.89 8.73
CA VAL A 529 -27.66 -41.45 8.80
C VAL A 529 -27.90 -40.77 7.45
N LEU A 530 -27.46 -41.36 6.35
CA LEU A 530 -27.66 -40.78 5.01
C LEU A 530 -29.16 -40.67 4.68
N ALA A 531 -29.92 -41.75 4.93
CA ALA A 531 -31.37 -41.75 4.73
C ALA A 531 -32.07 -40.68 5.59
N LEU A 532 -31.64 -40.53 6.85
CA LEU A 532 -32.15 -39.49 7.74
C LEU A 532 -31.79 -38.09 7.24
N LEU A 533 -30.57 -37.85 6.77
CA LEU A 533 -30.15 -36.55 6.25
C LEU A 533 -30.90 -36.17 4.95
N SER A 534 -31.30 -37.13 4.13
CA SER A 534 -32.07 -36.88 2.90
C SER A 534 -33.56 -36.60 3.15
N GLY A 535 -34.10 -37.03 4.30
CA GLY A 535 -35.52 -36.86 4.67
C GLY A 535 -35.72 -36.08 5.98
N LEU A 536 -34.76 -35.25 6.37
CA LEU A 536 -34.79 -34.58 7.68
C LEU A 536 -35.83 -33.45 7.68
N GLU A 537 -36.85 -33.56 8.52
CA GLU A 537 -37.83 -32.50 8.78
C GLU A 537 -37.96 -32.22 10.29
N GLY A 538 -38.48 -31.05 10.62
CA GLY A 538 -38.56 -30.58 12.00
C GLY A 538 -39.69 -29.58 12.22
N ARG A 539 -40.13 -29.45 13.48
CA ARG A 539 -41.20 -28.51 13.88
C ARG A 539 -40.75 -27.06 13.82
N SER A 540 -39.49 -26.81 14.16
CA SER A 540 -38.82 -25.52 14.04
C SER A 540 -37.49 -25.67 13.32
N THR A 541 -37.04 -24.59 12.69
CA THR A 541 -35.67 -24.49 12.14
C THR A 541 -34.57 -24.79 13.17
N ARG A 542 -34.81 -24.54 14.48
CA ARG A 542 -33.87 -24.88 15.56
C ARG A 542 -33.77 -26.39 15.82
N ASP A 543 -34.83 -27.13 15.54
CA ASP A 543 -34.87 -28.59 15.74
C ASP A 543 -34.03 -29.28 14.65
N VAL A 544 -34.16 -28.82 13.40
CA VAL A 544 -33.32 -29.29 12.29
C VAL A 544 -31.83 -29.04 12.58
N ASP A 545 -31.48 -27.87 13.12
CA ASP A 545 -30.11 -27.57 13.54
C ASP A 545 -29.59 -28.50 14.64
N ARG A 546 -30.45 -28.81 15.62
CA ARG A 546 -30.13 -29.75 16.70
C ARG A 546 -29.91 -31.15 16.14
N TYR A 547 -30.76 -31.61 15.23
CA TYR A 547 -30.63 -32.91 14.59
C TYR A 547 -29.34 -33.03 13.76
N LEU A 548 -28.97 -31.99 12.99
CA LEU A 548 -27.71 -31.97 12.26
C LEU A 548 -26.49 -32.06 13.18
N LYS A 549 -26.52 -31.44 14.37
CA LYS A 549 -25.45 -31.55 15.37
C LYS A 549 -25.36 -32.94 16.00
N LEU A 550 -26.48 -33.65 16.16
CA LEU A 550 -26.52 -35.02 16.68
C LEU A 550 -25.95 -36.05 15.68
N VAL A 551 -25.97 -35.73 14.39
CA VAL A 551 -25.39 -36.57 13.34
C VAL A 551 -23.85 -36.48 13.29
N ASP A 552 -23.25 -35.36 13.70
CA ASP A 552 -21.79 -35.14 13.61
C ASP A 552 -20.94 -36.18 14.41
N PRO A 553 -21.28 -36.55 15.66
CA PRO A 553 -20.61 -37.61 16.41
C PRO A 553 -20.74 -39.00 15.75
N VAL A 554 -21.89 -39.27 15.14
CA VAL A 554 -22.14 -40.51 14.40
C VAL A 554 -21.27 -40.54 13.15
N LEU A 555 -21.21 -39.47 12.35
CA LEU A 555 -20.30 -39.39 11.19
C LEU A 555 -18.82 -39.52 11.58
N ALA A 556 -18.43 -39.01 12.75
CA ALA A 556 -17.06 -39.11 13.27
C ALA A 556 -16.68 -40.49 13.84
N GLY A 557 -17.63 -41.45 13.92
CA GLY A 557 -17.38 -42.78 14.45
C GLY A 557 -17.33 -42.85 15.98
N LYS A 558 -17.72 -41.78 16.66
CA LYS A 558 -17.68 -41.67 18.12
C LYS A 558 -18.90 -42.26 18.80
N GLN A 559 -20.01 -42.40 18.07
CA GLN A 559 -21.29 -42.87 18.58
C GLN A 559 -22.02 -43.73 17.54
N LYS A 560 -22.80 -44.72 18.00
CA LYS A 560 -23.72 -45.49 17.15
C LYS A 560 -24.93 -44.64 16.76
N PHE A 561 -25.53 -44.94 15.62
CA PHE A 561 -26.77 -44.26 15.22
C PHE A 561 -27.92 -44.69 16.13
N ASP A 562 -28.67 -43.71 16.65
CA ASP A 562 -29.85 -43.96 17.46
C ASP A 562 -31.03 -43.16 16.89
N ALA A 563 -31.94 -43.85 16.22
CA ALA A 563 -33.12 -43.27 15.59
C ALA A 563 -34.11 -42.66 16.63
N SER A 564 -34.04 -43.09 17.90
CA SER A 564 -34.96 -42.63 18.95
C SER A 564 -34.72 -41.17 19.36
N LEU A 565 -33.53 -40.63 19.06
CA LEU A 565 -33.17 -39.23 19.28
C LEU A 565 -33.83 -38.27 18.28
N PHE A 566 -34.46 -38.82 17.23
CA PHE A 566 -35.11 -38.08 16.14
C PHE A 566 -36.64 -38.29 16.13
N LYS A 567 -37.25 -38.55 17.30
CA LYS A 567 -38.71 -38.73 17.47
C LYS A 567 -39.45 -37.46 17.01
N ASP A 568 -40.38 -37.63 16.07
CA ASP A 568 -41.18 -36.62 15.35
C ASP A 568 -40.48 -35.88 14.20
N PRO A 569 -40.05 -36.57 13.14
CA PRO A 569 -39.46 -35.92 11.96
C PRO A 569 -40.50 -35.18 11.10
N LYS A 570 -41.81 -35.45 11.25
CA LYS A 570 -42.85 -34.80 10.42
C LYS A 570 -43.22 -33.44 10.98
N GLY A 571 -42.50 -32.41 10.55
CA GLY A 571 -42.79 -31.01 10.83
C GLY A 571 -42.89 -30.18 9.54
N PRO A 572 -43.44 -28.95 9.61
CA PRO A 572 -43.71 -28.13 8.42
C PRO A 572 -42.44 -27.62 7.71
N VAL A 573 -41.24 -27.85 8.26
CA VAL A 573 -39.98 -27.32 7.72
C VAL A 573 -39.01 -28.46 7.42
N THR A 574 -38.54 -28.55 6.17
CA THR A 574 -37.55 -29.55 5.77
C THR A 574 -36.12 -28.98 5.80
N ALA A 575 -35.13 -29.85 6.05
CA ALA A 575 -33.73 -29.46 6.02
C ALA A 575 -33.28 -28.96 4.64
N GLU A 576 -33.84 -29.55 3.57
CA GLU A 576 -33.61 -29.09 2.21
C GLU A 576 -34.11 -27.65 2.01
N GLN A 577 -35.29 -27.30 2.55
CA GLN A 577 -35.82 -25.94 2.45
C GLN A 577 -34.97 -24.88 3.14
N ILE A 578 -34.29 -25.25 4.24
CA ILE A 578 -33.49 -24.32 5.04
C ILE A 578 -32.07 -24.17 4.47
N TYR A 579 -31.50 -25.25 3.96
CA TYR A 579 -30.07 -25.34 3.70
C TYR A 579 -29.71 -25.51 2.23
N VAL A 580 -30.59 -26.10 1.41
CA VAL A 580 -30.34 -26.38 -0.01
C VAL A 580 -31.09 -25.38 -0.88
N ASN A 581 -30.37 -24.69 -1.76
CA ASN A 581 -31.00 -23.95 -2.84
C ASN A 581 -31.17 -24.89 -4.05
N GLN A 582 -32.40 -25.19 -4.44
CA GLN A 582 -32.71 -26.18 -5.49
C GLN A 582 -32.08 -25.80 -6.84
N LYS A 583 -32.15 -24.52 -7.23
CA LYS A 583 -31.57 -24.02 -8.48
C LYS A 583 -30.04 -24.18 -8.52
N VAL A 584 -29.36 -23.97 -7.40
CA VAL A 584 -27.90 -24.20 -7.30
C VAL A 584 -27.56 -25.67 -7.47
N SER A 585 -28.35 -26.56 -6.84
CA SER A 585 -28.19 -28.01 -6.98
C SER A 585 -28.34 -28.48 -8.42
N ASP A 586 -29.32 -27.93 -9.16
CA ASP A 586 -29.54 -28.25 -10.58
C ASP A 586 -28.35 -27.85 -11.45
N LEU A 587 -27.76 -26.68 -11.20
CA LEU A 587 -26.58 -26.19 -11.93
C LEU A 587 -25.36 -27.10 -11.71
N ILE A 588 -25.14 -27.55 -10.47
CA ILE A 588 -24.05 -28.48 -10.14
C ILE A 588 -24.30 -29.84 -10.82
N SER A 589 -25.51 -30.38 -10.69
CA SER A 589 -25.89 -31.67 -11.28
C SER A 589 -25.73 -31.68 -12.80
N LYS A 590 -26.15 -30.62 -13.50
CA LYS A 590 -25.97 -30.45 -14.95
C LYS A 590 -24.48 -30.47 -15.32
N ALA A 591 -23.64 -29.83 -14.52
CA ALA A 591 -22.20 -29.76 -14.76
C ALA A 591 -21.47 -31.07 -14.50
N GLU A 592 -21.86 -31.82 -13.47
CA GLU A 592 -21.33 -33.16 -13.23
C GLU A 592 -21.72 -34.15 -14.33
N MET A 593 -22.97 -34.06 -14.80
CA MET A 593 -23.44 -34.85 -15.93
C MET A 593 -22.59 -34.58 -17.18
N GLU A 594 -22.25 -33.31 -17.45
CA GLU A 594 -21.37 -32.97 -18.57
C GLU A 594 -19.91 -33.41 -18.38
N GLN A 595 -19.38 -33.40 -17.14
CA GLN A 595 -18.03 -33.89 -16.84
C GLN A 595 -17.91 -35.41 -16.98
N ASN A 596 -18.98 -36.13 -16.68
CA ASN A 596 -19.02 -37.58 -16.67
C ASN A 596 -19.63 -38.19 -17.94
N ASP A 597 -19.99 -37.37 -18.93
CA ASP A 597 -20.46 -37.83 -20.23
C ASP A 597 -19.40 -38.72 -20.91
N TYR A 598 -19.70 -40.02 -20.96
CA TYR A 598 -18.84 -41.06 -21.51
C TYR A 598 -18.62 -40.92 -23.02
N ARG A 599 -19.49 -40.18 -23.73
CA ARG A 599 -19.45 -40.02 -25.19
C ARG A 599 -18.29 -39.14 -25.68
N ARG A 600 -17.68 -38.36 -24.80
CA ARG A 600 -16.71 -37.31 -25.19
C ARG A 600 -15.25 -37.74 -25.20
N GLY A 601 -14.90 -38.91 -24.63
CA GLY A 601 -13.52 -39.42 -24.56
C GLY A 601 -12.55 -38.59 -23.69
N LYS A 602 -12.75 -37.27 -23.58
CA LYS A 602 -12.07 -36.33 -22.68
C LYS A 602 -13.09 -35.76 -21.70
N LYS A 603 -12.70 -35.63 -20.43
CA LYS A 603 -13.50 -34.97 -19.39
C LYS A 603 -13.10 -33.50 -19.29
N PRO A 604 -13.89 -32.54 -19.80
CA PRO A 604 -13.53 -31.13 -19.80
C PRO A 604 -13.60 -30.52 -18.39
N ASN A 605 -12.81 -29.48 -18.14
CA ASN A 605 -12.97 -28.64 -16.95
C ASN A 605 -14.19 -27.73 -17.15
N VAL A 606 -15.33 -28.20 -16.67
CA VAL A 606 -16.58 -27.45 -16.61
C VAL A 606 -16.53 -26.47 -15.44
N PHE A 607 -17.06 -25.25 -15.63
CA PHE A 607 -17.07 -24.24 -14.56
C PHE A 607 -17.77 -24.80 -13.33
N PHE A 608 -18.96 -25.38 -13.51
CA PHE A 608 -19.78 -25.85 -12.40
C PHE A 608 -19.44 -27.26 -11.85
N GLY A 609 -18.34 -27.88 -12.27
CA GLY A 609 -17.95 -29.21 -11.79
C GLY A 609 -17.26 -29.18 -10.44
N LEU A 610 -17.43 -30.21 -9.61
CA LEU A 610 -16.81 -30.29 -8.27
C LEU A 610 -15.29 -30.50 -8.29
N LYS A 611 -14.75 -31.02 -9.41
CA LYS A 611 -13.33 -31.34 -9.57
C LYS A 611 -12.78 -30.75 -10.86
N LYS A 612 -11.58 -30.17 -10.78
CA LYS A 612 -10.76 -29.75 -11.92
C LYS A 612 -9.63 -30.76 -12.15
N ARG A 613 -9.32 -31.05 -13.41
CA ARG A 613 -8.25 -31.95 -13.81
C ARG A 613 -7.15 -31.16 -14.50
N TYR A 614 -5.94 -31.21 -13.95
CA TYR A 614 -4.73 -30.64 -14.55
C TYR A 614 -3.61 -31.66 -14.44
N PHE A 615 -2.87 -31.88 -15.54
CA PHE A 615 -1.70 -32.79 -15.57
C PHE A 615 -1.96 -34.18 -14.97
N GLY A 616 -3.13 -34.77 -15.23
CA GLY A 616 -3.51 -36.10 -14.71
C GLY A 616 -3.95 -36.12 -13.23
N THR A 617 -3.83 -35.02 -12.50
CA THR A 617 -4.21 -34.91 -11.08
C THR A 617 -5.59 -34.25 -10.94
N GLN A 618 -6.40 -34.75 -10.00
CA GLN A 618 -7.72 -34.18 -9.66
C GLN A 618 -7.60 -33.23 -8.47
N PHE A 619 -8.03 -31.99 -8.66
CA PHE A 619 -8.15 -31.00 -7.58
C PHE A 619 -9.62 -30.73 -7.29
N GLY A 620 -10.01 -30.75 -6.02
CA GLY A 620 -11.31 -30.21 -5.61
C GLY A 620 -11.36 -28.73 -5.97
N VAL A 621 -12.48 -28.25 -6.52
CA VAL A 621 -12.59 -26.88 -7.00
C VAL A 621 -12.34 -25.88 -5.89
N PHE A 622 -12.93 -26.07 -4.70
CA PHE A 622 -12.63 -25.26 -3.50
C PHE A 622 -11.13 -25.12 -3.21
N THR A 623 -10.38 -26.22 -3.18
CA THR A 623 -8.95 -26.22 -2.87
C THR A 623 -8.13 -25.55 -3.97
N PHE A 624 -8.40 -25.89 -5.23
CA PHE A 624 -7.72 -25.30 -6.38
C PHE A 624 -7.83 -23.79 -6.38
N ASN A 625 -9.06 -23.33 -6.20
CA ASN A 625 -9.42 -21.95 -6.12
C ASN A 625 -8.74 -21.23 -4.94
N THR A 626 -8.80 -21.80 -3.73
CA THR A 626 -8.11 -21.25 -2.55
C THR A 626 -6.62 -21.05 -2.82
N ILE A 627 -5.97 -22.03 -3.45
CA ILE A 627 -4.58 -21.94 -3.87
C ILE A 627 -4.37 -20.81 -4.87
N VAL A 628 -5.26 -20.66 -5.86
CA VAL A 628 -5.16 -19.59 -6.86
C VAL A 628 -5.21 -18.20 -6.21
N LEU A 629 -6.13 -17.91 -5.29
CA LEU A 629 -6.15 -16.58 -4.62
C LEU A 629 -4.94 -16.38 -3.71
N ILE A 630 -4.50 -17.39 -2.97
CA ILE A 630 -3.33 -17.26 -2.10
C ILE A 630 -2.08 -16.99 -2.95
N ALA A 631 -1.87 -17.79 -4.00
CA ALA A 631 -0.74 -17.66 -4.89
C ALA A 631 -0.75 -16.33 -5.65
N SER A 632 -1.92 -15.89 -6.15
CA SER A 632 -2.04 -14.60 -6.83
C SER A 632 -1.77 -13.44 -5.86
N THR A 633 -2.31 -13.47 -4.65
CA THR A 633 -2.10 -12.43 -3.63
C THR A 633 -0.63 -12.34 -3.25
N LEU A 634 0.03 -13.47 -2.98
CA LEU A 634 1.46 -13.51 -2.67
C LEU A 634 2.31 -13.04 -3.86
N GLY A 635 1.97 -13.47 -5.08
CA GLY A 635 2.63 -13.02 -6.31
C GLY A 635 2.54 -11.50 -6.50
N LEU A 636 1.37 -10.92 -6.27
CA LEU A 636 1.15 -9.46 -6.32
C LEU A 636 1.98 -8.73 -5.25
N LEU A 637 2.07 -9.26 -4.03
CA LEU A 637 2.88 -8.66 -2.96
C LEU A 637 4.39 -8.76 -3.23
N VAL A 638 4.86 -9.87 -3.82
CA VAL A 638 6.26 -10.03 -4.24
C VAL A 638 6.59 -9.06 -5.38
N LEU A 639 5.71 -8.94 -6.37
CA LEU A 639 5.85 -7.98 -7.47
C LEU A 639 5.86 -6.54 -6.95
N LEU A 640 4.95 -6.20 -6.04
CA LEU A 640 4.92 -4.90 -5.35
C LEU A 640 6.24 -4.62 -4.64
N HIS A 641 6.77 -5.58 -3.88
CA HIS A 641 8.05 -5.44 -3.21
C HIS A 641 9.19 -5.17 -4.19
N TRP A 642 9.23 -5.90 -5.32
CA TRP A 642 10.24 -5.72 -6.35
C TRP A 642 10.14 -4.35 -7.04
N ILE A 643 8.94 -3.90 -7.40
CA ILE A 643 8.70 -2.58 -8.02
C ILE A 643 9.12 -1.46 -7.08
N LEU A 644 8.66 -1.50 -5.82
CA LEU A 644 8.99 -0.48 -4.83
C LEU A 644 10.50 -0.44 -4.57
N ARG A 645 11.16 -1.60 -4.48
CA ARG A 645 12.60 -1.67 -4.33
C ARG A 645 13.33 -1.00 -5.50
N LYS A 646 12.93 -1.32 -6.74
CA LYS A 646 13.53 -0.72 -7.94
C LYS A 646 13.29 0.79 -8.00
N GLN A 647 12.08 1.27 -7.71
CA GLN A 647 11.78 2.72 -7.67
C GLN A 647 12.60 3.47 -6.62
N LEU A 648 12.83 2.85 -5.46
CA LEU A 648 13.65 3.42 -4.40
C LEU A 648 15.15 3.36 -4.70
N GLU A 649 15.62 2.38 -5.48
CA GLU A 649 17.01 2.26 -5.91
C GLU A 649 17.36 3.19 -7.09
N VAL A 650 16.50 3.30 -8.11
CA VAL A 650 16.76 4.09 -9.34
C VAL A 650 16.91 5.59 -9.06
N ARG A 651 16.26 6.15 -8.02
CA ARG A 651 16.48 7.54 -7.58
C ARG A 651 17.75 7.71 -6.72
N ARG A 652 18.80 6.91 -6.94
CA ARG A 652 20.15 7.08 -6.36
C ARG A 652 21.19 7.50 -7.40
N SER A 653 20.97 7.13 -8.66
CA SER A 653 21.65 7.67 -9.84
C SER A 653 20.94 8.93 -10.29
#